data_AF-A0A1I8JRM9-F1
#
_entry.id   AF-A0A1I8JRM9-F1
#
_cell.length_a   1.000
_cell.length_b   1.000
_cell.length_c   1.000
_cell.angle_alpha   90.00
_cell.angle_beta   90.00
_cell.angle_gamma   90.00
#
_symmetry.space_group_name_H-M   'P 1'
#
loop_
_entity.id
_entity.type
_entity.pdbx_description
1 polymer ?
#
loop_
_entity_poly.entity_id
_entity_poly.type
_entity_poly.pdbx_seq_one_letter_code
_entity_poly.pdbx_strand_id
1 'polypeptide(L)'
;MLAKYPHQFAPYTGVMGCGPDLGAEPYPGTLIRLPLRTQEQAGESQICQRAYSEQEMRDLLDKTAQQARHLLLFTQSVSSFRLLHLRDGLDGSLQTDTLLKVSRSLIKCIRPLPGTSESADLRSQTRVLAAAAEYLAGDNGGAVDGSFAGQLKLHIDVQINETEAKRVGIDTNVAITASDNWLLSVALGSGESLEMSRQREGLSLPVASVAIRLSAGGTAIEPVNRGVAFCFLPLPIESPLLFHVNAAFAVTSSRRYLEEATMDEAEGRWHPGRWNAALLREAACAALVSALERLTAENITGAPSIWPLLEANNGLSSPKVIALQASFTPRWAGGRWLKLFSLDESALGAAALGFEAANVVRRLARSLVPAGSGLAEGLASSVQAAATLVGEVFVANFLEQLNSLWDSSDDERHLCSEFLKFLLKNLSREDIAPQDPTVWLMSEGIRSMLKSSHFLPDQSNRLCRVSDLLDPDCAAAALYFPTDSVFPRTDFKDDYSLRPVLISLGLQSQIPFDHVLERANTVSALSQENRLEDALKRARSLMKYLDLNRLNFKIAFLASVEFLPAKRKPDDCSLHWRSDDYPVTQLFAPEVLFESKQETLGSLCQVLEEIHENKSGSALTDSERKSCIELLTRLSELSELPEPSEIFAPDHEGFLVRCSHLCFGSVKWLTKVDKLRFAHKDLAYGVCEKLRIPDQRVQTLRKHHVPLPFGQKEELTTRLKGILQGYPLGIEIFKELVQNADDAGATRLHFINDRRNLGTEKVLSDEWKALQGPALVVVNDTTFNDEDIEGIQKLGVGSKGSQPWKTGQYGIGFNCVYHVTDVPMFLSDNRVLCVMDPHCRHMPHANTESPGGMYKDEGLDETTTGSTVFRLPLRTLETARLSEIFPAAKPLNSDDIYKLFKEFAEDLAEILLFLSSVKTIQLSELGTDGKLTKVFETSSTISDPSACIRFRGECQKIGRQLVQKDFDPKLLHSCTQEVYEATISTHNSFLQEPDSTSSKWIVAQQLGLPADSASVIPSKDQSKLGYAVSNGEWKALPK
;
A
#
# COMPACT_ATOMS: atom_id res chain seq x y z
N MET A 1 23.65 -36.47 -22.04
CA MET A 1 23.39 -36.19 -20.61
C MET A 1 22.02 -36.77 -20.20
N LEU A 2 20.93 -36.28 -20.79
CA LEU A 2 19.53 -36.62 -20.51
C LEU A 2 19.27 -38.12 -20.19
N ALA A 3 19.70 -39.02 -21.07
CA ALA A 3 19.53 -40.47 -20.92
C ALA A 3 20.17 -41.12 -19.65
N LYS A 4 21.07 -40.42 -18.93
CA LYS A 4 21.59 -40.88 -17.63
C LYS A 4 20.68 -40.54 -16.45
N TYR A 5 19.66 -39.71 -16.66
CA TYR A 5 18.74 -39.22 -15.63
C TYR A 5 17.27 -39.31 -16.12
N PRO A 6 16.78 -40.48 -16.58
CA PRO A 6 15.46 -40.60 -17.20
C PRO A 6 14.31 -40.11 -16.30
N HIS A 7 14.40 -40.35 -14.98
CA HIS A 7 13.41 -39.89 -14.01
C HIS A 7 13.32 -38.36 -13.86
N GLN A 8 14.32 -37.59 -14.31
CA GLN A 8 14.23 -36.12 -14.37
C GLN A 8 13.27 -35.64 -15.47
N PHE A 9 13.08 -36.47 -16.50
CA PHE A 9 12.32 -36.15 -17.72
C PHE A 9 10.98 -36.91 -17.80
N ALA A 10 10.86 -38.06 -17.12
CA ALA A 10 9.60 -38.81 -16.97
C ALA A 10 8.37 -37.95 -16.59
N PRO A 11 8.44 -36.88 -15.77
CA PRO A 11 7.28 -36.05 -15.45
C PRO A 11 6.77 -35.15 -16.59
N TYR A 12 7.43 -35.17 -17.75
CA TYR A 12 6.97 -34.51 -18.98
C TYR A 12 6.43 -35.53 -20.00
N THR A 13 6.87 -36.79 -19.92
CA THR A 13 6.47 -37.87 -20.84
C THR A 13 4.96 -38.09 -20.82
N GLY A 14 4.35 -38.19 -22.01
CA GLY A 14 2.91 -38.40 -22.20
C GLY A 14 2.07 -37.12 -22.08
N VAL A 15 2.57 -36.07 -21.43
CA VAL A 15 1.85 -34.80 -21.29
C VAL A 15 1.79 -34.09 -22.65
N MET A 16 0.58 -33.95 -23.20
CA MET A 16 0.34 -33.28 -24.50
C MET A 16 1.13 -33.86 -25.69
N GLY A 17 1.51 -35.13 -25.63
CA GLY A 17 2.34 -35.76 -26.68
C GLY A 17 3.84 -35.41 -26.58
N CYS A 18 4.29 -34.79 -25.49
CA CYS A 18 5.71 -34.72 -25.17
C CYS A 18 6.25 -36.15 -24.93
N GLY A 19 7.14 -36.62 -25.79
CA GLY A 19 7.58 -38.02 -25.85
C GLY A 19 8.75 -38.37 -24.91
N PRO A 20 9.02 -39.67 -24.70
CA PRO A 20 10.21 -40.12 -23.95
C PRO A 20 11.51 -39.87 -24.72
N ASP A 21 11.45 -39.79 -26.05
CA ASP A 21 12.58 -39.58 -26.97
C ASP A 21 13.04 -38.11 -27.02
N LEU A 22 13.28 -37.52 -25.84
CA LEU A 22 13.80 -36.17 -25.64
C LEU A 22 15.22 -36.04 -26.21
N GLY A 23 15.28 -35.78 -27.52
CA GLY A 23 16.48 -35.73 -28.34
C GLY A 23 16.30 -36.21 -29.78
N ALA A 24 15.17 -36.85 -30.12
CA ALA A 24 14.88 -37.30 -31.49
C ALA A 24 14.20 -36.21 -32.35
N GLU A 25 13.09 -35.65 -31.88
CA GLU A 25 12.39 -34.53 -32.54
C GLU A 25 12.03 -33.41 -31.54
N PRO A 26 11.99 -32.13 -31.95
CA PRO A 26 11.58 -31.02 -31.07
C PRO A 26 10.07 -30.99 -30.81
N TYR A 27 9.67 -30.82 -29.54
CA TYR A 27 8.27 -30.59 -29.19
C TYR A 27 7.78 -29.21 -29.68
N PRO A 28 6.70 -29.13 -30.48
CA PRO A 28 6.25 -27.88 -31.13
C PRO A 28 5.43 -26.98 -30.18
N GLY A 29 6.01 -26.60 -29.04
CA GLY A 29 5.35 -25.75 -28.05
C GLY A 29 6.19 -25.55 -26.80
N THR A 30 5.57 -25.03 -25.73
CA THR A 30 6.21 -24.83 -24.43
C THR A 30 5.42 -25.59 -23.36
N LEU A 31 6.11 -26.39 -22.56
CA LEU A 31 5.54 -27.11 -21.41
C LEU A 31 6.24 -26.61 -20.15
N ILE A 32 5.49 -25.94 -19.27
CA ILE A 32 5.99 -25.44 -17.99
C ILE A 32 5.43 -26.35 -16.89
N ARG A 33 6.32 -27.05 -16.18
CA ARG A 33 5.96 -27.84 -15.00
C ARG A 33 6.31 -27.06 -13.74
N LEU A 34 5.30 -26.68 -12.96
CA LEU A 34 5.46 -26.04 -11.66
C LEU A 34 5.26 -27.10 -10.55
N PRO A 35 6.32 -27.63 -9.93
CA PRO A 35 6.17 -28.51 -8.77
C PRO A 35 5.64 -27.72 -7.57
N LEU A 36 4.67 -28.29 -6.86
CA LEU A 36 4.20 -27.73 -5.59
C LEU A 36 5.26 -27.95 -4.50
N ARG A 37 5.42 -26.99 -3.57
CA ARG A 37 6.29 -27.16 -2.40
C ARG A 37 5.65 -28.10 -1.39
N THR A 38 6.44 -28.98 -0.77
CA THR A 38 6.04 -29.66 0.47
C THR A 38 6.06 -28.68 1.65
N GLN A 39 5.47 -29.08 2.79
CA GLN A 39 5.47 -28.25 4.01
C GLN A 39 6.90 -28.00 4.55
N GLU A 40 7.80 -28.99 4.42
CA GLU A 40 9.22 -28.86 4.78
C GLU A 40 9.93 -27.85 3.85
N GLN A 41 9.79 -28.02 2.53
CA GLN A 41 10.35 -27.11 1.52
C GLN A 41 9.82 -25.68 1.64
N ALA A 42 8.63 -25.49 2.20
CA ALA A 42 8.10 -24.18 2.54
C ALA A 42 8.83 -23.59 3.75
N GLY A 43 8.93 -24.33 4.86
CA GLY A 43 9.62 -23.89 6.08
C GLY A 43 11.09 -23.49 5.89
N GLU A 44 11.78 -24.11 4.92
CA GLU A 44 13.16 -23.78 4.57
C GLU A 44 13.30 -22.64 3.53
N SER A 45 12.20 -22.19 2.90
CA SER A 45 12.28 -21.26 1.77
C SER A 45 12.41 -19.80 2.20
N GLN A 46 13.58 -19.21 1.93
CA GLN A 46 13.79 -17.75 2.03
C GLN A 46 12.94 -16.93 1.04
N ILE A 47 12.34 -17.56 0.02
CA ILE A 47 11.53 -16.90 -1.01
C ILE A 47 10.04 -16.86 -0.63
N CYS A 48 9.50 -17.97 -0.11
CA CYS A 48 8.08 -18.05 0.25
C CYS A 48 7.80 -19.24 1.17
N GLN A 49 7.49 -18.94 2.44
CA GLN A 49 7.23 -19.88 3.53
C GLN A 49 5.89 -20.65 3.42
N ARG A 50 5.29 -20.73 2.22
CA ARG A 50 3.97 -21.35 1.99
C ARG A 50 4.05 -22.55 1.06
N ALA A 51 3.50 -23.67 1.52
CA ALA A 51 3.08 -24.81 0.72
C ALA A 51 1.62 -24.65 0.26
N TYR A 52 1.21 -25.43 -0.74
CA TYR A 52 -0.19 -25.53 -1.16
C TYR A 52 -0.68 -26.95 -0.95
N SER A 53 -1.73 -27.11 -0.15
CA SER A 53 -2.44 -28.38 0.00
C SER A 53 -3.22 -28.75 -1.27
N GLU A 54 -3.59 -30.02 -1.40
CA GLU A 54 -4.43 -30.47 -2.52
C GLU A 54 -5.79 -29.75 -2.53
N GLN A 55 -6.37 -29.47 -1.35
CA GLN A 55 -7.61 -28.70 -1.26
C GLN A 55 -7.43 -27.25 -1.72
N GLU A 56 -6.37 -26.55 -1.30
CA GLU A 56 -6.11 -25.18 -1.80
C GLU A 56 -5.87 -25.14 -3.31
N MET A 57 -5.29 -26.20 -3.88
CA MET A 57 -5.17 -26.33 -5.34
C MET A 57 -6.54 -26.56 -5.99
N ARG A 58 -7.40 -27.41 -5.43
CA ARG A 58 -8.79 -27.59 -5.90
C ARG A 58 -9.58 -26.29 -5.80
N ASP A 59 -9.47 -25.54 -4.70
CA ASP A 59 -10.04 -24.20 -4.52
C ASP A 59 -9.52 -23.18 -5.55
N LEU A 60 -8.24 -23.28 -5.96
CA LEU A 60 -7.64 -22.42 -6.99
C LEU A 60 -8.15 -22.78 -8.38
N LEU A 61 -8.32 -24.06 -8.68
CA LEU A 61 -8.96 -24.54 -9.91
C LEU A 61 -10.43 -24.12 -9.98
N ASP A 62 -11.14 -24.20 -8.85
CA ASP A 62 -12.53 -23.74 -8.74
C ASP A 62 -12.65 -22.23 -8.95
N LYS A 63 -11.87 -21.40 -8.26
CA LYS A 63 -11.80 -19.94 -8.50
C LYS A 63 -11.45 -19.60 -9.96
N THR A 64 -10.60 -20.41 -10.60
CA THR A 64 -10.30 -20.29 -12.03
C THR A 64 -11.50 -20.65 -12.92
N ALA A 65 -12.30 -21.64 -12.54
CA ALA A 65 -13.55 -22.01 -13.21
C ALA A 65 -14.65 -20.97 -13.02
N GLN A 66 -14.80 -20.39 -11.82
CA GLN A 66 -15.74 -19.30 -11.55
C GLN A 66 -15.46 -18.07 -12.44
N GLN A 67 -14.18 -17.72 -12.61
CA GLN A 67 -13.72 -16.60 -13.45
C GLN A 67 -13.58 -16.95 -14.94
N ALA A 68 -13.83 -18.20 -15.35
CA ALA A 68 -13.55 -18.71 -16.69
C ALA A 68 -14.13 -17.85 -17.82
N ARG A 69 -15.38 -17.37 -17.64
CA ARG A 69 -16.10 -16.52 -18.60
C ARG A 69 -15.41 -15.17 -18.88
N HIS A 70 -14.57 -14.69 -17.96
CA HIS A 70 -13.85 -13.42 -18.09
C HIS A 70 -12.48 -13.57 -18.76
N LEU A 71 -11.83 -14.74 -18.66
CA LEU A 71 -10.42 -14.93 -19.01
C LEU A 71 -10.04 -14.58 -20.46
N LEU A 72 -10.96 -14.75 -21.41
CA LEU A 72 -10.71 -14.51 -22.84
C LEU A 72 -11.29 -13.18 -23.38
N LEU A 73 -11.98 -12.39 -22.54
CA LEU A 73 -12.81 -11.28 -23.01
C LEU A 73 -12.02 -10.15 -23.69
N PHE A 74 -10.85 -9.79 -23.14
CA PHE A 74 -9.98 -8.72 -23.66
C PHE A 74 -8.62 -9.22 -24.20
N THR A 75 -8.46 -10.54 -24.37
CA THR A 75 -7.22 -11.14 -24.89
C THR A 75 -6.90 -10.68 -26.32
N GLN A 76 -5.61 -10.50 -26.63
CA GLN A 76 -5.17 -10.09 -27.96
C GLN A 76 -5.18 -11.25 -28.96
N SER A 77 -4.58 -12.39 -28.61
CA SER A 77 -4.36 -13.52 -29.54
C SER A 77 -4.77 -14.90 -28.98
N VAL A 78 -5.22 -14.98 -27.73
CA VAL A 78 -5.64 -16.25 -27.09
C VAL A 78 -7.16 -16.41 -27.24
N SER A 79 -7.58 -17.38 -28.03
CA SER A 79 -8.98 -17.67 -28.36
C SER A 79 -9.56 -18.92 -27.67
N SER A 80 -8.72 -19.69 -26.96
CA SER A 80 -9.12 -20.93 -26.28
C SER A 80 -8.30 -21.12 -25.00
N PHE A 81 -8.97 -21.55 -23.93
CA PHE A 81 -8.37 -21.97 -22.66
C PHE A 81 -8.95 -23.32 -22.26
N ARG A 82 -8.13 -24.21 -21.69
CA ARG A 82 -8.55 -25.54 -21.23
C ARG A 82 -7.92 -25.85 -19.89
N LEU A 83 -8.73 -26.30 -18.94
CA LEU A 83 -8.28 -26.92 -17.70
C LEU A 83 -8.50 -28.43 -17.80
N LEU A 84 -7.44 -29.18 -17.51
CA LEU A 84 -7.36 -30.61 -17.74
C LEU A 84 -6.84 -31.31 -16.48
N HIS A 85 -7.34 -32.51 -16.23
CA HIS A 85 -6.82 -33.41 -15.20
C HIS A 85 -5.97 -34.50 -15.87
N LEU A 86 -4.81 -34.80 -15.28
CA LEU A 86 -3.95 -35.89 -15.73
C LEU A 86 -4.13 -37.04 -14.74
N ARG A 87 -4.45 -38.24 -15.22
CA ARG A 87 -4.58 -39.46 -14.40
C ARG A 87 -3.92 -40.65 -15.05
N ASP A 88 -3.53 -41.62 -14.23
CA ASP A 88 -3.02 -42.89 -14.72
C ASP A 88 -4.18 -43.74 -15.29
N GLY A 89 -3.98 -44.28 -16.48
CA GLY A 89 -4.84 -45.24 -17.14
C GLY A 89 -4.66 -46.65 -16.57
N LEU A 90 -5.64 -47.52 -16.80
CA LEU A 90 -5.61 -48.93 -16.36
C LEU A 90 -4.49 -49.76 -17.00
N ASP A 91 -3.88 -49.24 -18.06
CA ASP A 91 -2.73 -49.78 -18.80
C ASP A 91 -1.40 -49.09 -18.45
N GLY A 92 -1.40 -48.12 -17.53
CA GLY A 92 -0.24 -47.28 -17.21
C GLY A 92 0.03 -46.16 -18.22
N SER A 93 -0.88 -45.91 -19.17
CA SER A 93 -0.82 -44.71 -20.03
C SER A 93 -1.31 -43.47 -19.29
N LEU A 94 -0.76 -42.29 -19.59
CA LEU A 94 -1.25 -41.04 -19.01
C LEU A 94 -2.53 -40.59 -19.76
N GLN A 95 -3.68 -40.61 -19.09
CA GLN A 95 -4.96 -40.17 -19.63
C GLN A 95 -5.26 -38.72 -19.23
N THR A 96 -5.90 -37.96 -20.13
CA THR A 96 -6.15 -36.53 -19.94
C THR A 96 -7.65 -36.22 -20.01
N ASP A 97 -8.27 -35.97 -18.87
CA ASP A 97 -9.69 -35.58 -18.81
C ASP A 97 -9.83 -34.07 -18.99
N THR A 98 -10.76 -33.62 -19.83
CA THR A 98 -11.10 -32.19 -19.92
C THR A 98 -12.11 -31.84 -18.83
N LEU A 99 -11.74 -30.97 -17.90
CA LEU A 99 -12.62 -30.46 -16.85
C LEU A 99 -13.45 -29.28 -17.36
N LEU A 100 -12.76 -28.32 -17.96
CA LEU A 100 -13.29 -27.03 -18.43
C LEU A 100 -12.60 -26.65 -19.74
N LYS A 101 -13.37 -26.11 -20.68
CA LYS A 101 -12.91 -25.48 -21.91
C LYS A 101 -13.66 -24.16 -22.08
N VAL A 102 -12.92 -23.07 -22.22
CA VAL A 102 -13.46 -21.76 -22.63
C VAL A 102 -13.01 -21.52 -24.05
N SER A 103 -13.92 -21.09 -24.92
CA SER A 103 -13.58 -20.64 -26.27
C SER A 103 -14.23 -19.31 -26.61
N ARG A 104 -13.54 -18.51 -27.42
CA ARG A 104 -13.98 -17.18 -27.85
C ARG A 104 -14.09 -17.14 -29.37
N SER A 105 -15.20 -16.61 -29.87
CA SER A 105 -15.41 -16.38 -31.30
C SER A 105 -15.97 -14.97 -31.58
N LEU A 106 -15.73 -14.48 -32.80
CA LEU A 106 -16.31 -13.24 -33.30
C LEU A 106 -17.66 -13.52 -33.96
N ILE A 107 -18.75 -13.01 -33.39
CA ILE A 107 -20.09 -13.08 -33.99
C ILE A 107 -20.17 -12.11 -35.18
N LYS A 108 -19.75 -10.85 -34.95
CA LYS A 108 -19.83 -9.78 -35.94
C LYS A 108 -18.81 -8.68 -35.65
N CYS A 109 -18.02 -8.29 -36.65
CA CYS A 109 -17.39 -6.97 -36.65
C CYS A 109 -18.47 -5.92 -36.97
N ILE A 110 -18.68 -4.95 -36.08
CA ILE A 110 -19.60 -3.83 -36.32
C ILE A 110 -18.83 -2.64 -36.94
N ARG A 111 -17.65 -2.37 -36.40
CA ARG A 111 -16.71 -1.34 -36.87
C ARG A 111 -15.30 -1.93 -36.74
N PRO A 112 -14.57 -2.19 -37.85
CA PRO A 112 -13.20 -2.65 -37.78
C PRO A 112 -12.31 -1.59 -37.14
N LEU A 113 -11.19 -2.02 -36.54
CA LEU A 113 -10.18 -1.10 -36.05
C LEU A 113 -9.44 -0.48 -37.25
N PRO A 114 -9.05 0.81 -37.21
CA PRO A 114 -8.18 1.39 -38.24
C PRO A 114 -6.94 0.52 -38.49
N GLY A 115 -6.55 0.38 -39.76
CA GLY A 115 -5.49 -0.53 -40.21
C GLY A 115 -5.91 -2.00 -40.40
N THR A 116 -6.97 -2.47 -39.75
CA THR A 116 -7.44 -3.88 -39.88
C THR A 116 -8.35 -4.06 -41.10
N SER A 117 -8.03 -5.02 -41.96
CA SER A 117 -8.90 -5.48 -43.04
C SER A 117 -9.92 -6.50 -42.52
N GLU A 118 -11.05 -6.66 -43.22
CA GLU A 118 -12.09 -7.66 -42.88
C GLU A 118 -11.68 -9.12 -43.16
N SER A 119 -10.37 -9.43 -43.10
CA SER A 119 -9.81 -10.75 -43.36
C SER A 119 -10.20 -11.77 -42.28
N ALA A 120 -9.87 -13.05 -42.53
CA ALA A 120 -10.12 -14.13 -41.59
C ALA A 120 -9.40 -13.96 -40.24
N ASP A 121 -8.33 -13.15 -40.17
CA ASP A 121 -7.49 -12.99 -38.98
C ASP A 121 -8.26 -12.39 -37.79
N LEU A 122 -9.16 -11.43 -38.06
CA LEU A 122 -10.05 -10.83 -37.05
C LEU A 122 -10.95 -11.86 -36.34
N ARG A 123 -11.15 -13.04 -36.91
CA ARG A 123 -11.94 -14.13 -36.29
C ARG A 123 -11.15 -14.90 -35.23
N SER A 124 -9.83 -14.74 -35.17
CA SER A 124 -8.95 -15.45 -34.22
C SER A 124 -8.17 -14.52 -33.29
N GLN A 125 -7.86 -13.28 -33.71
CA GLN A 125 -7.09 -12.31 -32.91
C GLN A 125 -7.69 -10.91 -32.99
N THR A 126 -7.68 -10.19 -31.87
CA THR A 126 -8.24 -8.82 -31.74
C THR A 126 -7.27 -7.73 -32.18
N ARG A 127 -5.94 -7.96 -32.05
CA ARG A 127 -4.84 -7.06 -32.45
C ARG A 127 -4.99 -5.57 -32.07
N VAL A 128 -5.72 -5.25 -31.00
CA VAL A 128 -6.04 -3.87 -30.55
C VAL A 128 -4.79 -2.99 -30.42
N LEU A 129 -3.75 -3.50 -29.75
CA LEU A 129 -2.52 -2.73 -29.53
C LEU A 129 -1.70 -2.54 -30.82
N ALA A 130 -1.71 -3.52 -31.73
CA ALA A 130 -1.02 -3.40 -33.02
C ALA A 130 -1.73 -2.37 -33.91
N ALA A 131 -3.06 -2.46 -34.04
CA ALA A 131 -3.86 -1.48 -34.78
C ALA A 131 -3.70 -0.05 -34.24
N ALA A 132 -3.61 0.13 -32.92
CA ALA A 132 -3.35 1.43 -32.31
C ALA A 132 -1.92 1.95 -32.59
N ALA A 133 -0.91 1.08 -32.59
CA ALA A 133 0.45 1.43 -32.97
C ALA A 133 0.54 1.83 -34.46
N GLU A 134 -0.04 1.02 -35.34
CA GLU A 134 -0.10 1.22 -36.79
C GLU A 134 -0.83 2.55 -37.14
N TYR A 135 -1.95 2.86 -36.48
CA TYR A 135 -2.66 4.14 -36.63
C TYR A 135 -1.85 5.35 -36.13
N LEU A 136 -1.13 5.22 -35.00
CA LEU A 136 -0.31 6.30 -34.45
C LEU A 136 1.00 6.55 -35.23
N ALA A 137 1.43 5.59 -36.06
CA ALA A 137 2.61 5.69 -36.91
C ALA A 137 2.34 6.22 -38.33
N GLY A 138 1.08 6.50 -38.70
CA GLY A 138 0.70 6.97 -40.03
C GLY A 138 1.02 8.44 -40.31
N ASP A 139 1.21 8.77 -41.60
CA ASP A 139 1.67 10.08 -42.14
C ASP A 139 0.82 11.33 -41.82
N ASN A 140 -0.26 11.23 -41.02
CA ASN A 140 -1.20 12.32 -40.72
C ASN A 140 -0.65 13.39 -39.74
N GLY A 141 0.67 13.65 -39.75
CA GLY A 141 1.29 14.78 -39.04
C GLY A 141 1.12 14.79 -37.52
N GLY A 142 0.87 13.63 -36.90
CA GLY A 142 0.73 13.49 -35.44
C GLY A 142 -0.60 13.99 -34.84
N ALA A 143 -1.49 14.61 -35.62
CA ALA A 143 -2.80 15.05 -35.18
C ALA A 143 -3.80 13.88 -35.17
N VAL A 144 -4.26 13.50 -33.98
CA VAL A 144 -5.29 12.46 -33.82
C VAL A 144 -6.67 13.12 -33.84
N ASP A 145 -7.46 12.81 -34.86
CA ASP A 145 -8.83 13.33 -35.07
C ASP A 145 -9.88 12.72 -34.12
N GLY A 146 -9.45 11.79 -33.26
CA GLY A 146 -10.32 11.05 -32.35
C GLY A 146 -11.14 9.94 -33.02
N SER A 147 -10.87 9.61 -34.30
CA SER A 147 -11.64 8.60 -35.04
C SER A 147 -11.27 7.15 -34.73
N PHE A 148 -10.20 6.89 -33.98
CA PHE A 148 -9.83 5.53 -33.57
C PHE A 148 -10.85 4.96 -32.58
N ALA A 149 -11.78 4.18 -33.12
CA ALA A 149 -12.68 3.33 -32.36
C ALA A 149 -13.01 2.08 -33.16
N GLY A 150 -13.22 0.96 -32.46
CA GLY A 150 -13.63 -0.33 -33.01
C GLY A 150 -14.75 -0.96 -32.19
N GLN A 151 -15.59 -1.78 -32.83
CA GLN A 151 -16.75 -2.41 -32.19
C GLN A 151 -16.92 -3.84 -32.69
N LEU A 152 -16.99 -4.81 -31.76
CA LEU A 152 -17.04 -6.25 -32.01
C LEU A 152 -18.15 -6.89 -31.16
N LYS A 153 -19.02 -7.70 -31.76
CA LYS A 153 -19.86 -8.65 -31.00
C LYS A 153 -19.10 -9.96 -30.85
N LEU A 154 -18.78 -10.33 -29.62
CA LEU A 154 -18.05 -11.54 -29.25
C LEU A 154 -19.00 -12.55 -28.61
N HIS A 155 -18.69 -13.85 -28.78
CA HIS A 155 -19.29 -14.94 -28.04
C HIS A 155 -18.21 -15.61 -27.17
N ILE A 156 -18.54 -15.87 -25.90
CA ILE A 156 -17.73 -16.66 -24.98
C ILE A 156 -18.49 -17.93 -24.64
N ASP A 157 -18.01 -19.07 -25.13
CA ASP A 157 -18.55 -20.41 -24.89
C ASP A 157 -17.78 -21.08 -23.75
N VAL A 158 -18.50 -21.58 -22.74
CA VAL A 158 -17.95 -22.22 -21.54
C VAL A 158 -18.51 -23.63 -21.43
N GLN A 159 -17.64 -24.62 -21.66
CA GLN A 159 -17.97 -26.04 -21.69
C GLN A 159 -17.32 -26.73 -20.49
N ILE A 160 -18.12 -27.38 -19.65
CA ILE A 160 -17.65 -28.11 -18.47
C ILE A 160 -18.12 -29.55 -18.53
N ASN A 161 -17.21 -30.47 -18.22
CA ASN A 161 -17.54 -31.88 -18.02
C ASN A 161 -17.89 -32.08 -16.54
N GLU A 162 -19.17 -31.97 -16.20
CA GLU A 162 -19.61 -32.03 -14.80
C GLU A 162 -19.08 -33.25 -14.04
N THR A 163 -19.06 -34.42 -14.69
CA THR A 163 -18.64 -35.69 -14.09
C THR A 163 -17.20 -35.64 -13.60
N GLU A 164 -16.31 -35.03 -14.38
CA GLU A 164 -14.88 -34.94 -14.05
C GLU A 164 -14.58 -33.70 -13.18
N ALA A 165 -15.26 -32.57 -13.43
CA ALA A 165 -15.16 -31.38 -12.60
C ALA A 165 -15.57 -31.65 -11.14
N LYS A 166 -16.68 -32.38 -10.91
CA LYS A 166 -17.14 -32.78 -9.57
C LYS A 166 -16.16 -33.73 -8.86
N ARG A 167 -15.46 -34.63 -9.58
CA ARG A 167 -14.39 -35.48 -9.02
C ARG A 167 -13.17 -34.66 -8.56
N VAL A 168 -12.86 -33.58 -9.29
CA VAL A 168 -11.80 -32.64 -8.92
C VAL A 168 -12.26 -31.63 -7.85
N GLY A 169 -13.56 -31.59 -7.51
CA GLY A 169 -14.11 -30.74 -6.45
C GLY A 169 -14.39 -29.30 -6.89
N ILE A 170 -14.55 -29.08 -8.20
CA ILE A 170 -14.98 -27.81 -8.79
C ILE A 170 -16.50 -27.72 -8.71
N ASP A 171 -17.05 -26.59 -8.24
CA ASP A 171 -18.49 -26.38 -8.16
C ASP A 171 -19.07 -26.01 -9.53
N THR A 172 -19.66 -27.01 -10.18
CA THR A 172 -20.34 -26.86 -11.46
C THR A 172 -21.57 -25.97 -11.39
N ASN A 173 -22.18 -25.77 -10.21
CA ASN A 173 -23.43 -25.01 -10.08
C ASN A 173 -23.23 -23.51 -10.38
N VAL A 174 -22.04 -22.97 -10.10
CA VAL A 174 -21.66 -21.58 -10.45
C VAL A 174 -21.46 -21.41 -11.96
N ALA A 175 -21.29 -22.51 -12.70
CA ALA A 175 -20.85 -22.54 -14.09
C ALA A 175 -21.78 -23.35 -15.01
N ILE A 176 -23.09 -23.38 -14.70
CA ILE A 176 -24.14 -23.94 -15.57
C ILE A 176 -24.22 -23.12 -16.87
N THR A 177 -23.52 -23.60 -17.91
CA THR A 177 -23.70 -23.29 -19.34
C THR A 177 -23.99 -21.82 -19.72
N ALA A 178 -23.29 -20.88 -19.10
CA ALA A 178 -23.32 -19.46 -19.44
C ALA A 178 -22.49 -19.17 -20.71
N SER A 179 -23.07 -19.45 -21.88
CA SER A 179 -22.55 -18.98 -23.18
C SER A 179 -22.93 -17.50 -23.40
N ASP A 180 -21.98 -16.59 -23.21
CA ASP A 180 -22.28 -15.15 -23.11
C ASP A 180 -22.00 -14.40 -24.43
N ASN A 181 -22.93 -13.52 -24.80
CA ASN A 181 -22.75 -12.55 -25.88
C ASN A 181 -22.27 -11.20 -25.32
N TRP A 182 -21.23 -10.61 -25.92
CA TRP A 182 -20.66 -9.33 -25.45
C TRP A 182 -20.51 -8.32 -26.60
N LEU A 183 -20.94 -7.09 -26.38
CA LEU A 183 -20.52 -5.94 -27.18
C LEU A 183 -19.21 -5.39 -26.58
N LEU A 184 -18.11 -5.62 -27.29
CA LEU A 184 -16.82 -5.00 -27.01
C LEU A 184 -16.67 -3.72 -27.85
N SER A 185 -16.55 -2.58 -27.18
CA SER A 185 -16.24 -1.28 -27.79
C SER A 185 -14.85 -0.82 -27.35
N VAL A 186 -14.07 -0.26 -28.26
CA VAL A 186 -12.66 0.11 -28.08
C VAL A 186 -12.44 1.54 -28.56
N ALA A 187 -11.64 2.33 -27.86
CA ALA A 187 -11.25 3.68 -28.27
C ALA A 187 -9.82 4.06 -27.82
N LEU A 188 -9.22 5.02 -28.52
CA LEU A 188 -7.92 5.61 -28.18
C LEU A 188 -8.13 6.96 -27.47
N GLY A 189 -7.35 7.22 -26.42
CA GLY A 189 -7.24 8.53 -25.80
C GLY A 189 -6.56 9.54 -26.73
N SER A 190 -7.02 10.79 -26.70
CA SER A 190 -6.63 11.82 -27.67
C SER A 190 -6.21 13.15 -27.04
N GLY A 191 -6.16 13.23 -25.70
CA GLY A 191 -5.66 14.38 -24.95
C GLY A 191 -4.45 14.01 -24.09
N GLU A 192 -4.56 14.26 -22.79
CA GLU A 192 -3.49 14.10 -21.79
C GLU A 192 -2.90 12.68 -21.80
N SER A 193 -3.74 11.66 -22.03
CA SER A 193 -3.29 10.26 -22.10
C SER A 193 -2.38 9.99 -23.30
N LEU A 194 -2.61 10.66 -24.43
CA LEU A 194 -1.77 10.55 -25.63
C LEU A 194 -0.47 11.34 -25.50
N GLU A 195 -0.53 12.52 -24.89
CA GLU A 195 0.67 13.32 -24.60
C GLU A 195 1.60 12.59 -23.64
N MET A 196 1.09 12.04 -22.53
CA MET A 196 1.89 11.22 -21.61
C MET A 196 2.53 10.02 -22.30
N SER A 197 1.76 9.27 -23.11
CA SER A 197 2.25 8.10 -23.86
C SER A 197 3.38 8.45 -24.85
N ARG A 198 3.33 9.64 -25.47
CA ARG A 198 4.36 10.14 -26.40
C ARG A 198 5.63 10.67 -25.70
N GLN A 199 5.53 11.16 -24.47
CA GLN A 199 6.63 11.83 -23.77
C GLN A 199 7.59 10.88 -23.02
N ARG A 200 7.23 9.62 -22.78
CA ARG A 200 8.02 8.69 -21.95
C ARG A 200 8.11 7.29 -22.55
N GLU A 201 9.34 6.86 -22.85
CA GLU A 201 9.64 5.47 -23.24
C GLU A 201 9.13 4.47 -22.19
N GLY A 202 8.56 3.36 -22.67
CA GLY A 202 8.05 2.27 -21.82
C GLY A 202 6.61 2.44 -21.33
N LEU A 203 5.95 3.58 -21.57
CA LEU A 203 4.49 3.66 -21.42
C LEU A 203 3.78 2.83 -22.49
N SER A 204 2.61 2.30 -22.13
CA SER A 204 1.70 1.66 -23.09
C SER A 204 0.95 2.70 -23.91
N LEU A 205 0.32 2.25 -25.00
CA LEU A 205 -0.59 3.08 -25.79
C LEU A 205 -1.86 3.41 -24.98
N PRO A 206 -2.46 4.60 -25.17
CA PRO A 206 -3.59 5.08 -24.38
C PRO A 206 -4.93 4.47 -24.85
N VAL A 207 -4.99 3.14 -24.95
CA VAL A 207 -6.17 2.42 -25.43
C VAL A 207 -6.99 1.90 -24.26
N ALA A 208 -8.30 2.09 -24.33
CA ALA A 208 -9.25 1.45 -23.41
C ALA A 208 -10.41 0.82 -24.18
N SER A 209 -11.08 -0.12 -23.51
CA SER A 209 -12.21 -0.87 -24.03
C SER A 209 -13.27 -1.04 -22.93
N VAL A 210 -14.54 -1.10 -23.32
CA VAL A 210 -15.64 -1.55 -22.47
C VAL A 210 -16.31 -2.77 -23.06
N ALA A 211 -16.75 -3.70 -22.21
CA ALA A 211 -17.51 -4.88 -22.61
C ALA A 211 -18.86 -4.91 -21.87
N ILE A 212 -19.93 -4.90 -22.66
CA ILE A 212 -21.32 -4.89 -22.21
C ILE A 212 -21.97 -6.23 -22.60
N ARG A 213 -22.57 -6.91 -21.62
CA ARG A 213 -23.19 -8.23 -21.81
C ARG A 213 -24.57 -8.07 -22.45
N LEU A 214 -24.83 -8.87 -23.48
CA LEU A 214 -26.07 -8.88 -24.25
C LEU A 214 -26.81 -10.20 -23.99
N SER A 215 -28.13 -10.17 -24.15
CA SER A 215 -28.94 -11.39 -24.08
C SER A 215 -28.58 -12.41 -25.16
N ALA A 216 -29.01 -13.65 -24.98
CA ALA A 216 -28.75 -14.73 -25.94
C ALA A 216 -29.24 -14.41 -27.37
N GLY A 217 -30.31 -13.64 -27.51
CA GLY A 217 -30.82 -13.14 -28.80
C GLY A 217 -30.17 -11.83 -29.29
N GLY A 218 -29.36 -11.16 -28.47
CA GLY A 218 -28.67 -9.90 -28.81
C GLY A 218 -29.57 -8.67 -28.90
N THR A 219 -30.82 -8.76 -28.42
CA THR A 219 -31.88 -7.74 -28.52
C THR A 219 -32.06 -6.90 -27.26
N ALA A 220 -31.49 -7.32 -26.13
CA ALA A 220 -31.50 -6.59 -24.87
C ALA A 220 -30.12 -6.67 -24.21
N ILE A 221 -29.85 -5.73 -23.29
CA ILE A 221 -28.69 -5.77 -22.41
C ILE A 221 -29.02 -6.63 -21.19
N GLU A 222 -28.04 -7.41 -20.72
CA GLU A 222 -28.09 -8.09 -19.43
C GLU A 222 -26.98 -7.52 -18.53
N PRO A 223 -27.25 -6.46 -17.74
CA PRO A 223 -26.27 -5.81 -16.86
C PRO A 223 -25.51 -6.79 -15.97
N VAL A 224 -24.21 -6.55 -15.75
CA VAL A 224 -23.45 -7.31 -14.74
C VAL A 224 -23.63 -6.67 -13.37
N ASN A 225 -23.89 -7.49 -12.33
CA ASN A 225 -24.13 -7.02 -10.96
C ASN A 225 -22.96 -6.21 -10.38
N ARG A 226 -21.73 -6.52 -10.82
CA ARG A 226 -20.51 -5.73 -10.58
C ARG A 226 -19.60 -5.83 -11.80
N GLY A 227 -19.04 -4.69 -12.19
CA GLY A 227 -18.02 -4.58 -13.22
C GLY A 227 -16.66 -5.02 -12.66
N VAL A 228 -15.83 -5.58 -13.54
CA VAL A 228 -14.44 -5.92 -13.22
C VAL A 228 -13.51 -5.03 -14.05
N ALA A 229 -12.44 -4.55 -13.43
CA ALA A 229 -11.37 -3.86 -14.14
C ALA A 229 -10.36 -4.88 -14.71
N PHE A 230 -9.90 -4.65 -15.94
CA PHE A 230 -8.97 -5.53 -16.65
C PHE A 230 -7.72 -4.77 -17.08
N CYS A 231 -6.58 -5.44 -16.98
CA CYS A 231 -5.37 -5.09 -17.73
C CYS A 231 -5.06 -6.28 -18.66
N PHE A 232 -5.90 -6.41 -19.70
CA PHE A 232 -6.04 -7.55 -20.64
C PHE A 232 -6.53 -8.87 -20.02
N LEU A 233 -6.22 -9.12 -18.75
CA LEU A 233 -6.79 -10.14 -17.88
C LEU A 233 -7.53 -9.47 -16.70
N PRO A 234 -8.50 -10.15 -16.07
CA PRO A 234 -9.26 -9.59 -14.95
C PRO A 234 -8.34 -9.31 -13.74
N LEU A 235 -8.45 -8.10 -13.19
CA LEU A 235 -7.83 -7.72 -11.92
C LEU A 235 -8.79 -8.07 -10.77
N PRO A 236 -8.29 -8.27 -9.53
CA PRO A 236 -9.13 -8.47 -8.34
C PRO A 236 -9.72 -7.13 -7.84
N ILE A 237 -10.29 -6.34 -8.77
CA ILE A 237 -10.77 -4.98 -8.58
C ILE A 237 -12.20 -4.92 -9.11
N GLU A 238 -13.16 -4.97 -8.20
CA GLU A 238 -14.58 -4.80 -8.48
C GLU A 238 -14.96 -3.32 -8.59
N SER A 239 -16.02 -3.05 -9.35
CA SER A 239 -16.59 -1.73 -9.59
C SER A 239 -18.13 -1.86 -9.63
N PRO A 240 -18.91 -0.85 -9.18
CA PRO A 240 -20.36 -0.86 -9.35
C PRO A 240 -20.81 -0.54 -10.78
N LEU A 241 -19.89 -0.34 -11.73
CA LEU A 241 -20.25 -0.22 -13.15
C LEU A 241 -20.96 -1.47 -13.64
N LEU A 242 -22.06 -1.29 -14.37
CA LEU A 242 -22.88 -2.37 -14.93
C LEU A 242 -22.28 -3.01 -16.19
N PHE A 243 -20.98 -2.83 -16.41
CA PHE A 243 -20.18 -3.29 -17.54
C PHE A 243 -18.70 -3.45 -17.13
N HIS A 244 -17.93 -4.18 -17.94
CA HIS A 244 -16.49 -4.40 -17.68
C HIS A 244 -15.62 -3.37 -18.40
N VAL A 245 -14.51 -2.95 -17.79
CA VAL A 245 -13.59 -1.95 -18.34
C VAL A 245 -12.16 -2.49 -18.43
N ASN A 246 -11.49 -2.25 -19.54
CA ASN A 246 -10.12 -2.70 -19.81
C ASN A 246 -9.26 -1.52 -20.27
N ALA A 247 -8.08 -1.35 -19.69
CA ALA A 247 -7.05 -0.45 -20.21
C ALA A 247 -5.65 -0.93 -19.78
N ALA A 248 -4.60 -0.31 -20.30
CA ALA A 248 -3.23 -0.52 -19.83
C ALA A 248 -2.97 0.21 -18.49
N PHE A 249 -3.76 -0.12 -17.47
CA PHE A 249 -3.69 0.51 -16.15
C PHE A 249 -2.34 0.27 -15.47
N ALA A 250 -1.83 1.30 -14.81
CA ALA A 250 -0.74 1.16 -13.86
C ALA A 250 -1.28 0.59 -12.54
N VAL A 251 -0.64 -0.47 -12.06
CA VAL A 251 -1.07 -1.23 -10.87
C VAL A 251 0.07 -1.37 -9.88
N THR A 252 -0.28 -1.33 -8.60
CA THR A 252 0.61 -1.62 -7.48
C THR A 252 1.45 -2.87 -7.71
N SER A 253 2.62 -2.96 -7.07
CA SER A 253 3.49 -4.15 -7.10
C SER A 253 2.76 -5.46 -6.79
N SER A 254 1.78 -5.43 -5.89
CA SER A 254 0.91 -6.57 -5.54
C SER A 254 -0.14 -6.94 -6.60
N ARG A 255 -0.37 -6.07 -7.58
CA ARG A 255 -1.45 -6.08 -8.59
C ARG A 255 -2.87 -6.17 -8.02
N ARG A 256 -3.05 -5.94 -6.71
CA ARG A 256 -4.36 -5.93 -6.04
C ARG A 256 -5.10 -4.59 -6.17
N TYR A 257 -4.39 -3.51 -6.49
CA TYR A 257 -4.95 -2.17 -6.65
C TYR A 257 -4.33 -1.44 -7.84
N LEU A 258 -5.09 -0.52 -8.43
CA LEU A 258 -4.55 0.53 -9.31
C LEU A 258 -3.67 1.48 -8.49
N GLU A 259 -2.69 2.11 -9.14
CA GLU A 259 -1.95 3.23 -8.55
C GLU A 259 -2.80 4.51 -8.52
N GLU A 260 -2.55 5.37 -7.54
CA GLU A 260 -3.30 6.60 -7.25
C GLU A 260 -2.35 7.81 -7.20
N ALA A 261 -2.87 9.03 -7.33
CA ALA A 261 -2.09 10.26 -7.13
C ALA A 261 -2.21 10.75 -5.68
N THR A 262 -1.10 11.18 -5.10
CA THR A 262 -0.98 11.73 -3.75
C THR A 262 -1.15 13.26 -3.75
N MET A 263 -1.33 13.86 -2.57
CA MET A 263 -1.69 15.28 -2.45
C MET A 263 -0.53 16.25 -2.79
N ASP A 264 0.72 15.79 -2.72
CA ASP A 264 1.92 16.63 -2.87
C ASP A 264 2.41 16.71 -4.34
N GLU A 265 1.69 16.08 -5.27
CA GLU A 265 2.06 15.96 -6.68
C GLU A 265 1.72 17.23 -7.48
N ALA A 266 2.62 18.22 -7.43
CA ALA A 266 2.51 19.47 -8.18
C ALA A 266 2.14 19.28 -9.68
N GLU A 267 1.19 20.08 -10.16
CA GLU A 267 0.60 19.98 -11.50
C GLU A 267 1.65 19.89 -12.61
N GLY A 268 1.45 18.96 -13.54
CA GLY A 268 2.28 18.77 -14.73
C GLY A 268 3.26 17.60 -14.68
N ARG A 269 3.67 17.09 -13.50
CA ARG A 269 4.54 15.91 -13.40
C ARG A 269 3.82 14.60 -13.82
N TRP A 270 4.56 13.60 -14.29
CA TRP A 270 4.02 12.27 -14.57
C TRP A 270 3.81 11.49 -13.27
N HIS A 271 2.66 10.81 -13.14
CA HIS A 271 2.46 9.83 -12.07
C HIS A 271 1.54 8.68 -12.55
N PRO A 272 1.74 7.43 -12.09
CA PRO A 272 0.87 6.28 -12.40
C PRO A 272 -0.63 6.51 -12.14
N GLY A 273 -0.98 7.23 -11.06
CA GLY A 273 -2.37 7.59 -10.78
C GLY A 273 -2.98 8.54 -11.83
N ARG A 274 -2.22 9.55 -12.25
CA ARG A 274 -2.61 10.50 -13.31
C ARG A 274 -2.80 9.80 -14.66
N TRP A 275 -1.94 8.83 -14.98
CA TRP A 275 -2.09 7.95 -16.15
C TRP A 275 -3.42 7.16 -16.11
N ASN A 276 -3.74 6.54 -14.97
CA ASN A 276 -5.01 5.82 -14.78
C ASN A 276 -6.23 6.75 -14.94
N ALA A 277 -6.21 7.94 -14.35
CA ALA A 277 -7.29 8.92 -14.47
C ALA A 277 -7.50 9.38 -15.93
N ALA A 278 -6.43 9.70 -16.66
CA ALA A 278 -6.52 10.12 -18.06
C ALA A 278 -7.05 9.02 -18.99
N LEU A 279 -6.63 7.76 -18.80
CA LEU A 279 -7.18 6.59 -19.52
C LEU A 279 -8.69 6.47 -19.35
N LEU A 280 -9.20 6.69 -18.13
CA LEU A 280 -10.61 6.59 -17.80
C LEU A 280 -11.43 7.75 -18.40
N ARG A 281 -10.98 8.99 -18.13
CA ARG A 281 -11.60 10.25 -18.57
C ARG A 281 -11.63 10.42 -20.10
N GLU A 282 -10.68 9.83 -20.82
CA GLU A 282 -10.57 9.97 -22.28
C GLU A 282 -10.96 8.68 -23.01
N ALA A 283 -10.15 7.64 -22.91
CA ALA A 283 -10.30 6.44 -23.73
C ALA A 283 -11.50 5.58 -23.30
N ALA A 284 -11.69 5.34 -22.00
CA ALA A 284 -12.81 4.51 -21.53
C ALA A 284 -14.15 5.23 -21.71
N CYS A 285 -14.20 6.54 -21.46
CA CYS A 285 -15.34 7.39 -21.79
C CYS A 285 -15.71 7.30 -23.28
N ALA A 286 -14.74 7.45 -24.19
CA ALA A 286 -14.98 7.35 -25.64
C ALA A 286 -15.49 5.96 -26.05
N ALA A 287 -14.94 4.88 -25.46
CA ALA A 287 -15.40 3.52 -25.71
C ALA A 287 -16.85 3.29 -25.23
N LEU A 288 -17.23 3.81 -24.07
CA LEU A 288 -18.60 3.73 -23.53
C LEU A 288 -19.61 4.51 -24.38
N VAL A 289 -19.31 5.77 -24.74
CA VAL A 289 -20.15 6.60 -25.62
C VAL A 289 -20.38 5.89 -26.96
N SER A 290 -19.32 5.41 -27.59
CA SER A 290 -19.35 4.63 -28.83
C SER A 290 -20.28 3.40 -28.71
N ALA A 291 -20.24 2.68 -27.57
CA ALA A 291 -21.11 1.54 -27.33
C ALA A 291 -22.59 1.95 -27.19
N LEU A 292 -22.89 2.99 -26.41
CA LEU A 292 -24.25 3.50 -26.16
C LEU A 292 -24.92 4.03 -27.43
N GLU A 293 -24.18 4.80 -28.25
CA GLU A 293 -24.62 5.23 -29.57
C GLU A 293 -25.01 4.02 -30.45
N ARG A 294 -24.23 2.92 -30.39
CA ARG A 294 -24.53 1.70 -31.16
C ARG A 294 -25.71 0.91 -30.61
N LEU A 295 -25.82 0.75 -29.30
CA LEU A 295 -26.93 0.05 -28.64
C LEU A 295 -28.26 0.75 -28.93
N THR A 296 -28.26 2.09 -28.89
CA THR A 296 -29.41 2.92 -29.24
C THR A 296 -29.74 2.81 -30.74
N ALA A 297 -28.73 2.86 -31.63
CA ALA A 297 -28.93 2.71 -33.07
C ALA A 297 -29.37 1.30 -33.53
N GLU A 298 -29.19 0.27 -32.70
CA GLU A 298 -29.74 -1.08 -32.92
C GLU A 298 -31.08 -1.31 -32.19
N ASN A 299 -31.64 -0.29 -31.51
CA ASN A 299 -32.84 -0.38 -30.66
C ASN A 299 -32.75 -1.51 -29.59
N ILE A 300 -31.56 -1.71 -29.02
CA ILE A 300 -31.33 -2.74 -27.99
C ILE A 300 -31.92 -2.27 -26.65
N THR A 301 -32.86 -3.04 -26.12
CA THR A 301 -33.57 -2.72 -24.88
C THR A 301 -32.60 -2.64 -23.69
N GLY A 302 -32.74 -1.59 -22.87
CA GLY A 302 -31.87 -1.35 -21.71
C GLY A 302 -30.65 -0.45 -22.00
N ALA A 303 -30.47 0.08 -23.22
CA ALA A 303 -29.35 0.97 -23.54
C ALA A 303 -29.13 2.15 -22.55
N PRO A 304 -30.16 2.83 -22.02
CA PRO A 304 -29.95 3.90 -21.04
C PRO A 304 -29.51 3.41 -19.65
N SER A 305 -29.88 2.20 -19.22
CA SER A 305 -29.69 1.74 -17.84
C SER A 305 -28.28 1.21 -17.54
N ILE A 306 -27.38 1.18 -18.52
CA ILE A 306 -25.93 0.96 -18.31
C ILE A 306 -25.13 2.26 -18.26
N TRP A 307 -25.77 3.43 -18.37
CA TRP A 307 -25.12 4.68 -17.98
C TRP A 307 -24.77 4.60 -16.48
N PRO A 308 -23.58 5.04 -16.03
CA PRO A 308 -23.24 5.07 -14.61
C PRO A 308 -24.09 6.10 -13.87
N LEU A 309 -25.25 5.67 -13.38
CA LEU A 309 -26.09 6.43 -12.46
C LEU A 309 -25.51 6.37 -11.04
N LEU A 310 -25.74 7.43 -10.27
CA LEU A 310 -25.39 7.52 -8.85
C LEU A 310 -26.44 6.82 -7.98
N GLU A 311 -26.63 5.51 -8.20
CA GLU A 311 -27.39 4.69 -7.25
C GLU A 311 -26.51 4.34 -6.04
N ALA A 312 -26.93 4.83 -4.86
CA ALA A 312 -26.27 4.62 -3.58
C ALA A 312 -26.42 3.15 -3.09
N ASN A 313 -25.73 2.21 -3.75
CA ASN A 313 -25.67 0.81 -3.34
C ASN A 313 -24.78 0.62 -2.09
N ASN A 314 -25.37 0.93 -0.93
CA ASN A 314 -25.02 0.52 0.44
C ASN A 314 -23.51 0.42 0.76
N GLY A 315 -22.94 1.53 1.23
CA GLY A 315 -21.78 1.55 2.14
C GLY A 315 -20.42 0.96 1.70
N LEU A 316 -20.19 0.60 0.43
CA LEU A 316 -18.95 -0.11 0.02
C LEU A 316 -18.26 0.40 -1.26
N SER A 317 -18.64 1.58 -1.77
CA SER A 317 -17.93 2.29 -2.85
C SER A 317 -16.68 3.02 -2.33
N SER A 318 -15.50 2.39 -2.47
CA SER A 318 -14.22 3.05 -2.16
C SER A 318 -13.98 4.33 -3.00
N PRO A 319 -13.15 5.30 -2.56
CA PRO A 319 -12.89 6.54 -3.30
C PRO A 319 -12.46 6.33 -4.77
N LYS A 320 -11.78 5.21 -5.05
CA LYS A 320 -11.40 4.72 -6.39
C LYS A 320 -12.58 4.64 -7.36
N VAL A 321 -13.75 4.24 -6.87
CA VAL A 321 -14.99 4.17 -7.64
C VAL A 321 -15.50 5.57 -7.96
N ILE A 322 -15.48 6.48 -6.98
CA ILE A 322 -15.99 7.85 -7.12
C ILE A 322 -15.13 8.64 -8.11
N ALA A 323 -13.79 8.53 -8.06
CA ALA A 323 -12.90 9.14 -9.05
C ALA A 323 -13.13 8.58 -10.48
N LEU A 324 -13.38 7.27 -10.58
CA LEU A 324 -13.67 6.59 -11.85
C LEU A 324 -15.02 7.02 -12.43
N GLN A 325 -16.05 7.22 -11.59
CA GLN A 325 -17.36 7.77 -11.98
C GLN A 325 -17.28 9.25 -12.35
N ALA A 326 -16.62 10.07 -11.51
CA ALA A 326 -16.44 11.51 -11.74
C ALA A 326 -15.68 11.82 -13.04
N SER A 327 -14.87 10.89 -13.53
CA SER A 327 -14.19 11.00 -14.84
C SER A 327 -15.13 11.01 -16.05
N PHE A 328 -16.37 10.51 -15.92
CA PHE A 328 -17.40 10.55 -16.98
C PHE A 328 -18.20 11.88 -17.00
N THR A 329 -18.08 12.71 -15.95
CA THR A 329 -18.86 13.94 -15.75
C THR A 329 -18.44 15.17 -16.58
N PRO A 330 -17.14 15.44 -16.91
CA PRO A 330 -16.75 16.76 -17.43
C PRO A 330 -17.27 17.12 -18.83
N ARG A 331 -17.72 16.14 -19.65
CA ARG A 331 -18.02 16.38 -21.08
C ARG A 331 -19.49 16.70 -21.39
N TRP A 332 -20.30 16.98 -20.36
CA TRP A 332 -21.76 17.19 -20.48
C TRP A 332 -22.14 18.45 -21.29
N ALA A 333 -21.25 19.44 -21.41
CA ALA A 333 -21.48 20.67 -22.16
C ALA A 333 -21.66 20.49 -23.69
N GLY A 334 -21.46 19.28 -24.24
CA GLY A 334 -21.44 19.02 -25.69
C GLY A 334 -22.80 18.96 -26.40
N GLY A 335 -23.94 19.14 -25.71
CA GLY A 335 -25.29 19.30 -26.27
C GLY A 335 -25.94 18.09 -26.98
N ARG A 336 -25.17 17.11 -27.47
CA ARG A 336 -25.69 15.97 -28.27
C ARG A 336 -26.67 15.05 -27.53
N TRP A 337 -26.61 15.00 -26.20
CA TRP A 337 -27.32 14.03 -25.36
C TRP A 337 -28.75 14.45 -24.97
N LEU A 338 -29.09 15.74 -25.08
CA LEU A 338 -30.40 16.29 -24.71
C LEU A 338 -31.59 15.74 -25.53
N LYS A 339 -31.36 14.90 -26.53
CA LYS A 339 -32.39 14.22 -27.33
C LYS A 339 -32.83 12.85 -26.78
N LEU A 340 -32.21 12.35 -25.71
CA LEU A 340 -32.42 10.97 -25.23
C LEU A 340 -33.48 10.83 -24.13
N PHE A 341 -33.93 11.93 -23.50
CA PHE A 341 -34.82 11.89 -22.34
C PHE A 341 -35.90 12.98 -22.40
N SER A 342 -37.18 12.60 -22.44
CA SER A 342 -38.34 13.50 -22.38
C SER A 342 -39.58 12.78 -21.86
N LEU A 343 -40.22 13.29 -20.80
CA LEU A 343 -41.42 12.73 -20.16
C LEU A 343 -42.38 13.84 -19.69
N ASP A 344 -43.62 13.46 -19.36
CA ASP A 344 -44.81 14.33 -19.26
C ASP A 344 -45.08 14.94 -17.87
N GLU A 345 -45.78 16.08 -17.85
CA GLU A 345 -46.02 16.92 -16.64
C GLU A 345 -47.17 16.42 -15.73
N SER A 346 -48.08 15.58 -16.26
CA SER A 346 -49.40 15.35 -15.66
C SER A 346 -49.40 14.60 -14.31
N ALA A 347 -48.33 13.89 -13.98
CA ALA A 347 -48.26 13.01 -12.80
C ALA A 347 -47.98 13.73 -11.46
N LEU A 348 -47.62 15.01 -11.49
CA LEU A 348 -46.80 15.61 -10.43
C LEU A 348 -47.58 16.28 -9.28
N GLY A 349 -48.77 16.80 -9.55
CA GLY A 349 -49.44 17.80 -8.70
C GLY A 349 -50.22 17.30 -7.47
N ALA A 350 -50.30 15.98 -7.22
CA ALA A 350 -51.36 15.42 -6.36
C ALA A 350 -50.93 14.74 -5.05
N ALA A 351 -49.64 14.38 -4.86
CA ALA A 351 -49.27 13.33 -3.90
C ALA A 351 -48.13 13.60 -2.91
N ALA A 352 -47.21 14.55 -3.16
CA ALA A 352 -45.87 14.50 -2.56
C ALA A 352 -45.54 15.59 -1.51
N LEU A 353 -45.79 16.86 -1.86
CA LEU A 353 -45.15 18.01 -1.19
C LEU A 353 -46.21 18.99 -0.69
N GLY A 354 -46.21 19.24 0.62
CA GLY A 354 -47.05 20.26 1.23
C GLY A 354 -46.78 21.66 0.66
N PHE A 355 -47.80 22.52 0.70
CA PHE A 355 -47.79 23.83 0.03
C PHE A 355 -46.56 24.69 0.38
N GLU A 356 -46.10 24.64 1.62
CA GLU A 356 -44.95 25.40 2.13
C GLU A 356 -43.60 24.83 1.67
N ALA A 357 -43.40 23.51 1.73
CA ALA A 357 -42.22 22.86 1.17
C ALA A 357 -42.09 23.13 -0.34
N ALA A 358 -43.20 23.10 -1.07
CA ALA A 358 -43.24 23.46 -2.48
C ALA A 358 -42.94 24.95 -2.75
N ASN A 359 -43.17 25.85 -1.78
CA ASN A 359 -42.78 27.26 -1.87
C ASN A 359 -41.27 27.46 -1.62
N VAL A 360 -40.66 26.69 -0.72
CA VAL A 360 -39.19 26.71 -0.48
C VAL A 360 -38.43 26.25 -1.73
N VAL A 361 -38.81 25.10 -2.32
CA VAL A 361 -38.22 24.60 -3.57
C VAL A 361 -38.40 25.62 -4.71
N ARG A 362 -39.59 26.22 -4.86
CA ARG A 362 -39.87 27.27 -5.87
C ARG A 362 -39.14 28.60 -5.63
N ARG A 363 -38.58 28.86 -4.44
CA ARG A 363 -37.69 30.02 -4.16
C ARG A 363 -36.24 29.70 -4.49
N LEU A 364 -35.70 28.56 -4.04
CA LEU A 364 -34.33 28.13 -4.33
C LEU A 364 -34.10 27.91 -5.84
N ALA A 365 -35.09 27.35 -6.55
CA ALA A 365 -35.03 27.22 -8.01
C ALA A 365 -34.98 28.57 -8.77
N ARG A 366 -35.28 29.70 -8.11
CA ARG A 366 -35.25 31.05 -8.70
C ARG A 366 -33.96 31.81 -8.42
N SER A 367 -33.19 31.48 -7.38
CA SER A 367 -31.86 32.07 -7.16
C SER A 367 -30.78 31.43 -8.03
N LEU A 368 -30.99 30.19 -8.47
CA LEU A 368 -30.03 29.39 -9.26
C LEU A 368 -30.12 29.60 -10.79
N VAL A 369 -31.05 30.43 -11.29
CA VAL A 369 -31.28 30.62 -12.73
C VAL A 369 -30.98 32.07 -13.14
N PRO A 370 -30.07 32.33 -14.11
CA PRO A 370 -29.83 33.67 -14.63
C PRO A 370 -31.09 34.31 -15.23
N ALA A 371 -31.34 35.56 -14.83
CA ALA A 371 -32.52 36.33 -15.22
C ALA A 371 -32.63 36.52 -16.74
N GLY A 372 -33.84 36.39 -17.29
CA GLY A 372 -34.15 36.60 -18.71
C GLY A 372 -34.05 35.36 -19.61
N SER A 373 -33.67 34.20 -19.07
CA SER A 373 -33.45 32.97 -19.84
C SER A 373 -34.71 32.21 -20.29
N GLY A 374 -35.91 32.59 -19.83
CA GLY A 374 -37.20 31.92 -20.14
C GLY A 374 -37.38 30.52 -19.51
N LEU A 375 -36.30 29.83 -19.17
CA LEU A 375 -36.28 28.48 -18.61
C LEU A 375 -36.95 28.35 -17.23
N ALA A 376 -37.09 29.45 -16.47
CA ALA A 376 -37.60 29.42 -15.10
C ALA A 376 -39.03 28.90 -14.94
N GLU A 377 -39.86 28.97 -15.98
CA GLU A 377 -41.26 28.49 -15.93
C GLU A 377 -41.36 26.99 -16.29
N GLY A 378 -40.63 26.52 -17.31
CA GLY A 378 -40.56 25.09 -17.66
C GLY A 378 -39.67 24.24 -16.74
N LEU A 379 -38.77 24.86 -15.97
CA LEU A 379 -38.02 24.17 -14.92
C LEU A 379 -38.93 23.73 -13.76
N ALA A 380 -40.02 24.44 -13.47
CA ALA A 380 -40.87 24.14 -12.32
C ALA A 380 -41.53 22.75 -12.38
N SER A 381 -41.90 22.28 -13.57
CA SER A 381 -42.40 20.92 -13.84
C SER A 381 -41.26 19.92 -14.04
N SER A 382 -40.18 20.31 -14.74
CA SER A 382 -38.99 19.48 -14.94
C SER A 382 -38.31 19.06 -13.62
N VAL A 383 -38.39 19.91 -12.59
CA VAL A 383 -37.75 19.72 -11.27
C VAL A 383 -38.19 18.44 -10.55
N GLN A 384 -39.34 17.83 -10.87
CA GLN A 384 -39.80 16.64 -10.14
C GLN A 384 -39.32 15.31 -10.77
N ALA A 385 -39.10 15.26 -12.09
CA ALA A 385 -38.30 14.19 -12.69
C ALA A 385 -36.82 14.33 -12.30
N ALA A 386 -36.34 15.57 -12.13
CA ALA A 386 -35.04 15.85 -11.57
C ALA A 386 -34.97 15.58 -10.05
N ALA A 387 -36.05 15.59 -9.27
CA ALA A 387 -35.98 15.36 -7.82
C ALA A 387 -35.44 13.96 -7.49
N THR A 388 -35.86 12.95 -8.25
CA THR A 388 -35.33 11.58 -8.17
C THR A 388 -33.90 11.43 -8.73
N LEU A 389 -33.39 12.45 -9.45
CA LEU A 389 -32.10 12.43 -10.16
C LEU A 389 -31.06 13.43 -9.58
N VAL A 390 -31.50 14.33 -8.70
CA VAL A 390 -30.79 15.52 -8.20
C VAL A 390 -31.08 15.73 -6.69
N GLY A 391 -31.88 14.87 -6.04
CA GLY A 391 -32.31 15.04 -4.64
C GLY A 391 -31.17 15.27 -3.64
N GLU A 392 -30.08 14.52 -3.76
CA GLU A 392 -28.86 14.74 -2.96
C GLU A 392 -28.17 16.06 -3.30
N VAL A 393 -28.05 16.42 -4.58
CA VAL A 393 -27.44 17.70 -5.01
C VAL A 393 -28.28 18.90 -4.54
N PHE A 394 -29.61 18.78 -4.51
CA PHE A 394 -30.51 19.79 -3.97
C PHE A 394 -30.37 19.95 -2.45
N VAL A 395 -30.35 18.84 -1.71
CA VAL A 395 -30.15 18.89 -0.24
C VAL A 395 -28.74 19.35 0.12
N ALA A 396 -27.72 19.01 -0.66
CA ALA A 396 -26.34 19.49 -0.47
C ALA A 396 -26.25 21.01 -0.64
N ASN A 397 -26.79 21.56 -1.73
CA ASN A 397 -26.82 23.00 -2.00
C ASN A 397 -27.69 23.75 -0.96
N PHE A 398 -28.78 23.15 -0.48
CA PHE A 398 -29.55 23.69 0.64
C PHE A 398 -28.74 23.74 1.95
N LEU A 399 -27.98 22.69 2.27
CA LEU A 399 -27.13 22.63 3.46
C LEU A 399 -25.93 23.59 3.36
N GLU A 400 -25.37 23.78 2.16
CA GLU A 400 -24.31 24.75 1.87
C GLU A 400 -24.80 26.20 2.09
N GLN A 401 -26.03 26.51 1.66
CA GLN A 401 -26.64 27.84 1.88
C GLN A 401 -27.32 28.01 3.25
N LEU A 402 -27.49 26.93 4.04
CA LEU A 402 -28.27 26.92 5.28
C LEU A 402 -27.81 27.99 6.27
N ASN A 403 -26.51 28.12 6.52
CA ASN A 403 -25.96 29.13 7.44
C ASN A 403 -26.36 30.56 7.02
N SER A 404 -26.28 30.87 5.72
CA SER A 404 -26.63 32.20 5.20
C SER A 404 -28.13 32.50 5.27
N LEU A 405 -28.98 31.48 5.23
CA LEU A 405 -30.44 31.63 5.40
C LEU A 405 -30.82 31.68 6.88
N TRP A 406 -30.12 30.93 7.73
CA TRP A 406 -30.38 30.82 9.17
C TRP A 406 -30.07 32.11 9.94
N ASP A 407 -29.12 32.92 9.45
CA ASP A 407 -28.70 34.18 10.08
C ASP A 407 -29.26 35.44 9.38
N SER A 408 -30.03 35.29 8.29
CA SER A 408 -30.61 36.39 7.52
C SER A 408 -31.82 37.04 8.20
N SER A 409 -32.81 36.24 8.61
CA SER A 409 -34.00 36.74 9.32
C SER A 409 -34.70 35.64 10.14
N ASP A 410 -35.50 36.03 11.14
CA ASP A 410 -36.26 35.06 11.94
C ASP A 410 -37.37 34.34 11.13
N ASP A 411 -37.93 34.99 10.10
CA ASP A 411 -38.87 34.37 9.15
C ASP A 411 -38.17 33.26 8.33
N GLU A 412 -36.94 33.51 7.87
CA GLU A 412 -36.16 32.53 7.11
C GLU A 412 -35.64 31.40 8.01
N ARG A 413 -35.22 31.72 9.24
CA ARG A 413 -34.88 30.74 10.28
C ARG A 413 -36.08 29.85 10.64
N HIS A 414 -37.30 30.38 10.67
CA HIS A 414 -38.52 29.61 10.85
C HIS A 414 -38.80 28.69 9.65
N LEU A 415 -38.73 29.22 8.42
CA LEU A 415 -38.91 28.43 7.19
C LEU A 415 -37.89 27.29 7.06
N CYS A 416 -36.62 27.55 7.40
CA CYS A 416 -35.58 26.52 7.47
C CYS A 416 -35.90 25.49 8.56
N SER A 417 -36.36 25.91 9.74
CA SER A 417 -36.75 25.00 10.83
C SER A 417 -37.87 24.04 10.40
N GLU A 418 -38.91 24.52 9.73
CA GLU A 418 -40.02 23.67 9.26
C GLU A 418 -39.63 22.77 8.07
N PHE A 419 -38.78 23.24 7.14
CA PHE A 419 -38.26 22.39 6.08
C PHE A 419 -37.36 21.26 6.63
N LEU A 420 -36.53 21.53 7.64
CA LEU A 420 -35.74 20.51 8.33
C LEU A 420 -36.62 19.49 9.06
N LYS A 421 -37.69 19.94 9.74
CA LYS A 421 -38.70 19.03 10.33
C LYS A 421 -39.40 18.18 9.27
N PHE A 422 -39.70 18.73 8.09
CA PHE A 422 -40.28 17.98 6.96
C PHE A 422 -39.32 16.90 6.44
N LEU A 423 -38.02 17.19 6.28
CA LEU A 423 -37.02 16.19 5.88
C LEU A 423 -36.93 15.07 6.92
N LEU A 424 -36.77 15.42 8.20
CA LEU A 424 -36.66 14.46 9.30
C LEU A 424 -37.91 13.56 9.40
N LYS A 425 -39.13 14.12 9.30
CA LYS A 425 -40.38 13.35 9.41
C LYS A 425 -40.59 12.36 8.27
N ASN A 426 -40.06 12.63 7.07
CA ASN A 426 -40.07 11.65 5.99
C ASN A 426 -39.00 10.57 6.18
N LEU A 427 -37.79 10.94 6.65
CA LEU A 427 -36.72 10.01 7.04
C LEU A 427 -37.08 9.04 8.19
N SER A 428 -38.16 9.30 8.93
CA SER A 428 -38.74 8.43 9.97
C SER A 428 -39.73 7.37 9.46
N ARG A 429 -40.10 7.36 8.17
CA ARG A 429 -41.16 6.47 7.64
C ARG A 429 -40.60 5.12 7.20
N GLU A 430 -40.98 4.04 7.88
CA GLU A 430 -40.47 2.69 7.60
C GLU A 430 -41.25 1.96 6.48
N ASP A 431 -42.59 2.09 6.45
CA ASP A 431 -43.44 1.54 5.38
C ASP A 431 -43.73 2.59 4.29
N ILE A 432 -42.86 2.64 3.27
CA ILE A 432 -43.07 3.43 2.05
C ILE A 432 -43.17 2.50 0.84
N ALA A 433 -44.23 2.64 0.03
CA ALA A 433 -44.37 1.89 -1.22
C ALA A 433 -43.34 2.38 -2.27
N PRO A 434 -42.76 1.50 -3.12
CA PRO A 434 -41.75 1.90 -4.11
C PRO A 434 -42.16 3.00 -5.10
N GLN A 435 -43.47 3.21 -5.26
CA GLN A 435 -44.10 4.22 -6.12
C GLN A 435 -44.56 5.49 -5.37
N ASP A 436 -44.22 5.66 -4.09
CA ASP A 436 -44.45 6.91 -3.35
C ASP A 436 -43.41 7.98 -3.78
N PRO A 437 -43.83 9.20 -4.15
CA PRO A 437 -42.93 10.26 -4.63
C PRO A 437 -41.95 10.81 -3.59
N THR A 438 -42.01 10.34 -2.33
CA THR A 438 -41.06 10.69 -1.26
C THR A 438 -39.97 9.64 -1.02
N VAL A 439 -39.98 8.49 -1.73
CA VAL A 439 -38.97 7.41 -1.59
C VAL A 439 -37.52 7.91 -1.65
N TRP A 440 -37.21 8.87 -2.52
CA TRP A 440 -35.85 9.40 -2.68
C TRP A 440 -35.29 10.09 -1.42
N LEU A 441 -36.15 10.58 -0.52
CA LEU A 441 -35.73 11.15 0.77
C LEU A 441 -35.14 10.10 1.71
N MET A 442 -35.35 8.81 1.45
CA MET A 442 -34.79 7.70 2.21
C MET A 442 -33.35 7.34 1.81
N SER A 443 -32.73 8.05 0.86
CA SER A 443 -31.36 7.74 0.43
C SER A 443 -30.35 7.79 1.56
N GLU A 444 -29.46 6.79 1.61
CA GLU A 444 -28.34 6.75 2.55
C GLU A 444 -27.37 7.93 2.31
N GLY A 445 -27.25 8.45 1.08
CA GLY A 445 -26.47 9.66 0.78
C GLY A 445 -27.01 10.91 1.49
N ILE A 446 -28.32 11.16 1.41
CA ILE A 446 -29.00 12.24 2.17
C ILE A 446 -28.79 12.05 3.69
N ARG A 447 -28.94 10.81 4.18
CA ARG A 447 -28.71 10.49 5.60
C ARG A 447 -27.23 10.71 6.01
N SER A 448 -26.27 10.50 5.12
CA SER A 448 -24.83 10.73 5.34
C SER A 448 -24.45 12.22 5.30
N MET A 449 -25.04 12.98 4.37
CA MET A 449 -24.89 14.45 4.30
C MET A 449 -25.43 15.12 5.56
N LEU A 450 -26.62 14.71 6.04
CA LEU A 450 -27.18 15.22 7.29
C LEU A 450 -26.31 14.85 8.51
N LYS A 451 -25.76 13.63 8.57
CA LYS A 451 -24.83 13.21 9.63
C LYS A 451 -23.56 14.08 9.73
N SER A 452 -23.07 14.60 8.61
CA SER A 452 -21.81 15.37 8.55
C SER A 452 -22.01 16.90 8.60
N SER A 453 -23.23 17.39 8.40
CA SER A 453 -23.57 18.81 8.31
C SER A 453 -24.02 19.43 9.63
N HIS A 454 -23.70 20.72 9.83
CA HIS A 454 -24.21 21.51 10.94
C HIS A 454 -25.61 22.04 10.56
N PHE A 455 -26.67 21.39 11.05
CA PHE A 455 -28.05 21.73 10.66
C PHE A 455 -29.06 21.69 11.82
N LEU A 456 -28.73 21.07 12.96
CA LEU A 456 -29.64 20.92 14.09
C LEU A 456 -29.30 21.97 15.15
N PRO A 457 -30.20 22.90 15.52
CA PRO A 457 -29.89 23.93 16.49
C PRO A 457 -29.81 23.39 17.92
N ASP A 458 -28.88 23.94 18.71
CA ASP A 458 -28.79 23.74 20.16
C ASP A 458 -29.70 24.71 20.95
N GLN A 459 -29.69 24.59 22.28
CA GLN A 459 -30.39 25.50 23.20
C GLN A 459 -29.91 26.97 23.13
N SER A 460 -28.80 27.25 22.45
CA SER A 460 -28.24 28.58 22.20
C SER A 460 -28.50 29.08 20.77
N ASN A 461 -29.36 28.39 19.99
CA ASN A 461 -29.63 28.62 18.56
C ASN A 461 -28.44 28.39 17.60
N ARG A 462 -27.31 27.86 18.07
CA ARG A 462 -26.16 27.52 17.21
C ARG A 462 -26.48 26.26 16.42
N LEU A 463 -26.22 26.26 15.11
CA LEU A 463 -26.30 25.05 14.29
C LEU A 463 -25.15 24.09 14.65
N CYS A 464 -25.52 22.87 15.00
CA CYS A 464 -24.63 21.77 15.38
C CYS A 464 -24.85 20.55 14.48
N ARG A 465 -23.94 19.57 14.49
CA ARG A 465 -24.25 18.25 13.96
C ARG A 465 -25.09 17.47 14.97
N VAL A 466 -25.84 16.50 14.50
CA VAL A 466 -26.61 15.60 15.38
C VAL A 466 -25.68 14.78 16.30
N SER A 467 -24.46 14.49 15.83
CA SER A 467 -23.39 13.83 16.60
C SER A 467 -22.90 14.60 17.82
N ASP A 468 -23.13 15.91 17.87
CA ASP A 468 -22.54 16.81 18.88
C ASP A 468 -23.49 17.02 20.08
N LEU A 469 -24.67 16.39 20.02
CA LEU A 469 -25.78 16.59 20.94
C LEU A 469 -26.22 15.25 21.57
N LEU A 470 -26.68 15.34 22.82
CA LEU A 470 -27.06 14.23 23.68
C LEU A 470 -28.57 14.04 23.66
N ASP A 471 -29.03 12.78 23.65
CA ASP A 471 -30.44 12.41 23.83
C ASP A 471 -30.88 12.76 25.27
N PRO A 472 -31.85 13.69 25.47
CA PRO A 472 -32.24 14.15 26.81
C PRO A 472 -32.75 13.04 27.74
N ASP A 473 -33.23 11.93 27.18
CA ASP A 473 -33.79 10.79 27.92
C ASP A 473 -32.76 9.65 28.14
N CYS A 474 -31.50 9.81 27.73
CA CYS A 474 -30.49 8.74 27.83
C CYS A 474 -29.82 8.64 29.22
N ALA A 475 -29.18 7.49 29.48
CA ALA A 475 -28.50 7.23 30.76
C ALA A 475 -27.33 8.19 31.06
N ALA A 476 -26.69 8.74 30.02
CA ALA A 476 -25.61 9.72 30.16
C ALA A 476 -26.10 11.14 30.49
N ALA A 477 -27.36 11.50 30.19
CA ALA A 477 -27.91 12.83 30.46
C ALA A 477 -27.89 13.19 31.95
N ALA A 478 -27.96 12.18 32.84
CA ALA A 478 -27.84 12.32 34.29
C ALA A 478 -26.45 12.76 34.81
N LEU A 479 -25.48 13.03 33.93
CA LEU A 479 -24.15 13.56 34.25
C LEU A 479 -24.02 15.08 33.98
N TYR A 480 -24.97 15.66 33.24
CA TYR A 480 -25.00 17.06 32.77
C TYR A 480 -26.14 17.87 33.40
N PHE A 481 -26.15 19.20 33.23
CA PHE A 481 -27.24 20.07 33.69
C PHE A 481 -28.17 20.48 32.54
N PRO A 482 -29.47 20.74 32.79
CA PRO A 482 -30.43 21.08 31.72
C PRO A 482 -30.17 22.39 30.96
N THR A 483 -29.26 23.22 31.47
CA THR A 483 -28.81 24.48 30.87
C THR A 483 -27.58 24.35 29.99
N ASP A 484 -26.93 23.18 29.97
CA ASP A 484 -25.72 22.95 29.19
C ASP A 484 -26.11 22.86 27.69
N SER A 485 -25.36 23.54 26.80
CA SER A 485 -25.60 23.56 25.34
C SER A 485 -25.18 22.25 24.64
N VAL A 486 -25.55 21.11 25.24
CA VAL A 486 -25.33 19.73 24.77
C VAL A 486 -26.64 19.05 24.34
N PHE A 487 -27.78 19.75 24.42
CA PHE A 487 -29.09 19.23 24.03
C PHE A 487 -29.67 20.00 22.83
N PRO A 488 -30.47 19.35 21.94
CA PRO A 488 -31.17 20.04 20.85
C PRO A 488 -32.12 21.13 21.36
N ARG A 489 -32.39 22.14 20.52
CA ARG A 489 -33.37 23.22 20.77
C ARG A 489 -34.77 22.66 21.06
N THR A 490 -35.55 23.36 21.89
CA THR A 490 -36.86 22.92 22.39
C THR A 490 -37.83 22.46 21.30
N ASP A 491 -37.95 23.18 20.18
CA ASP A 491 -38.86 22.83 19.07
C ASP A 491 -38.43 21.61 18.24
N PHE A 492 -37.23 21.06 18.46
CA PHE A 492 -36.78 19.76 17.95
C PHE A 492 -36.76 18.67 19.03
N LYS A 493 -36.58 19.06 20.29
CA LYS A 493 -36.57 18.17 21.46
C LYS A 493 -37.98 17.70 21.86
N ASP A 494 -38.95 18.61 21.86
CA ASP A 494 -40.30 18.36 22.40
C ASP A 494 -41.22 17.68 21.35
N ASP A 495 -40.81 17.65 20.07
CA ASP A 495 -41.45 16.83 19.03
C ASP A 495 -40.89 15.40 19.04
N TYR A 496 -41.47 14.56 19.90
CA TYR A 496 -41.11 13.14 20.05
C TYR A 496 -41.11 12.32 18.75
N SER A 497 -41.78 12.77 17.68
CA SER A 497 -41.75 12.07 16.37
C SER A 497 -40.39 12.17 15.66
N LEU A 498 -39.54 13.12 16.06
CA LEU A 498 -38.19 13.31 15.54
C LEU A 498 -37.14 12.46 16.26
N ARG A 499 -37.39 12.05 17.51
CA ARG A 499 -36.39 11.36 18.35
C ARG A 499 -35.82 10.08 17.70
N PRO A 500 -36.61 9.19 17.05
CA PRO A 500 -36.06 7.98 16.40
C PRO A 500 -35.11 8.30 15.24
N VAL A 501 -35.46 9.25 14.37
CA VAL A 501 -34.60 9.63 13.23
C VAL A 501 -33.36 10.38 13.69
N LEU A 502 -33.44 11.23 14.72
CA LEU A 502 -32.28 11.90 15.30
C LEU A 502 -31.28 10.89 15.89
N ILE A 503 -31.77 9.84 16.58
CA ILE A 503 -30.92 8.72 17.03
C ILE A 503 -30.28 8.01 15.82
N SER A 504 -31.02 7.76 14.73
CA SER A 504 -30.46 7.17 13.50
C SER A 504 -29.40 8.05 12.79
N LEU A 505 -29.47 9.36 13.02
CA LEU A 505 -28.53 10.40 12.56
C LEU A 505 -27.36 10.64 13.55
N GLY A 506 -27.30 9.91 14.67
CA GLY A 506 -26.16 9.93 15.58
C GLY A 506 -26.33 10.72 16.87
N LEU A 507 -27.55 11.11 17.26
CA LEU A 507 -27.83 11.74 18.56
C LEU A 507 -27.33 10.82 19.69
N GLN A 508 -26.44 11.33 20.53
CA GLN A 508 -25.68 10.49 21.47
C GLN A 508 -26.58 9.92 22.57
N SER A 509 -26.57 8.59 22.74
CA SER A 509 -27.16 7.89 23.89
C SER A 509 -26.11 7.43 24.92
N GLN A 510 -24.84 7.51 24.55
CA GLN A 510 -23.65 7.24 25.35
C GLN A 510 -22.58 8.29 25.04
N ILE A 511 -21.76 8.66 26.04
CA ILE A 511 -20.64 9.59 25.89
C ILE A 511 -19.29 8.85 25.74
N PRO A 512 -18.30 9.41 25.01
CA PRO A 512 -16.97 8.81 24.84
C PRO A 512 -16.21 8.61 26.16
N PHE A 513 -15.25 7.67 26.19
CA PHE A 513 -14.51 7.37 27.42
C PHE A 513 -13.75 8.58 27.97
N ASP A 514 -13.22 9.47 27.13
CA ASP A 514 -12.54 10.69 27.60
C ASP A 514 -13.50 11.63 28.36
N HIS A 515 -14.76 11.72 27.94
CA HIS A 515 -15.79 12.43 28.70
C HIS A 515 -16.18 11.66 29.97
N VAL A 516 -16.20 10.32 29.97
CA VAL A 516 -16.43 9.51 31.19
C VAL A 516 -15.30 9.72 32.20
N LEU A 517 -14.04 9.77 31.73
CA LEU A 517 -12.82 9.99 32.51
C LEU A 517 -12.72 11.43 33.02
N GLU A 518 -13.04 12.41 32.18
CA GLU A 518 -13.15 13.82 32.57
C GLU A 518 -14.25 14.00 33.63
N ARG A 519 -15.44 13.42 33.44
CA ARG A 519 -16.50 13.40 34.47
C ARG A 519 -16.07 12.64 35.73
N ALA A 520 -15.26 11.57 35.63
CA ALA A 520 -14.67 10.88 36.78
C ALA A 520 -13.71 11.80 37.56
N ASN A 521 -12.83 12.52 36.86
CA ASN A 521 -11.94 13.51 37.46
C ASN A 521 -12.74 14.68 38.09
N THR A 522 -13.90 15.07 37.54
CA THR A 522 -14.79 16.04 38.20
C THR A 522 -15.39 15.55 39.53
N VAL A 523 -15.38 14.24 39.84
CA VAL A 523 -15.77 13.75 41.18
C VAL A 523 -14.75 14.20 42.22
N SER A 524 -13.45 14.13 41.90
CA SER A 524 -12.38 14.63 42.78
C SER A 524 -12.45 16.16 42.90
N ALA A 525 -12.64 16.88 41.78
CA ALA A 525 -12.78 18.33 41.80
C ALA A 525 -13.98 18.83 42.64
N LEU A 526 -15.18 18.25 42.46
CA LEU A 526 -16.36 18.61 43.26
C LEU A 526 -16.22 18.26 44.75
N SER A 527 -15.38 17.27 45.08
CA SER A 527 -15.00 16.96 46.47
C SER A 527 -14.16 18.08 47.09
N GLN A 528 -13.25 18.68 46.31
CA GLN A 528 -12.41 19.81 46.73
C GLN A 528 -13.19 21.14 46.81
N GLU A 529 -14.22 21.34 45.99
CA GLU A 529 -15.12 22.51 46.03
C GLU A 529 -16.12 22.50 47.24
N ASN A 530 -15.96 21.62 48.23
CA ASN A 530 -16.91 21.39 49.33
C ASN A 530 -18.31 20.91 48.91
N ARG A 531 -18.53 20.55 47.63
CA ARG A 531 -19.83 20.10 47.09
C ARG A 531 -20.00 18.59 47.18
N LEU A 532 -19.75 18.04 48.37
CA LEU A 532 -19.63 16.60 48.59
C LEU A 532 -20.88 15.79 48.20
N GLU A 533 -22.09 16.33 48.37
CA GLU A 533 -23.31 15.64 47.91
C GLU A 533 -23.41 15.54 46.39
N ASP A 534 -23.02 16.58 45.64
CA ASP A 534 -22.97 16.56 44.17
C ASP A 534 -21.86 15.61 43.69
N ALA A 535 -20.68 15.64 44.33
CA ALA A 535 -19.59 14.71 44.05
C ALA A 535 -20.04 13.25 44.22
N LEU A 536 -20.65 12.91 45.37
CA LEU A 536 -21.17 11.58 45.64
C LEU A 536 -22.37 11.20 44.75
N LYS A 537 -23.21 12.16 44.34
CA LYS A 537 -24.29 11.95 43.38
C LYS A 537 -23.73 11.60 42.00
N ARG A 538 -22.74 12.37 41.50
CA ARG A 538 -22.04 12.11 40.24
C ARG A 538 -21.27 10.78 40.28
N ALA A 539 -20.57 10.47 41.38
CA ALA A 539 -19.88 9.19 41.58
C ALA A 539 -20.84 7.98 41.50
N ARG A 540 -22.03 8.09 42.10
CA ARG A 540 -23.06 7.03 42.05
C ARG A 540 -23.66 6.88 40.64
N SER A 541 -23.91 7.98 39.93
CA SER A 541 -24.34 7.95 38.52
C SER A 541 -23.26 7.33 37.62
N LEU A 542 -21.99 7.73 37.81
CA LEU A 542 -20.82 7.24 37.08
C LEU A 542 -20.61 5.74 37.29
N MET A 543 -20.59 5.27 38.54
CA MET A 543 -20.48 3.84 38.85
C MET A 543 -21.63 3.05 38.23
N LYS A 544 -22.88 3.55 38.30
CA LYS A 544 -24.03 2.89 37.65
C LYS A 544 -23.91 2.86 36.12
N TYR A 545 -23.36 3.91 35.50
CA TYR A 545 -23.13 3.98 34.06
C TYR A 545 -22.01 3.04 33.60
N LEU A 546 -20.92 2.94 34.37
CA LEU A 546 -19.83 1.97 34.15
C LEU A 546 -20.32 0.52 34.32
N ASP A 547 -21.15 0.25 35.34
CA ASP A 547 -21.66 -1.09 35.63
C ASP A 547 -22.62 -1.62 34.53
N LEU A 548 -23.40 -0.72 33.92
CA LEU A 548 -24.25 -1.01 32.76
C LEU A 548 -23.47 -1.22 31.45
N ASN A 549 -22.20 -0.79 31.37
CA ASN A 549 -21.38 -0.79 30.16
C ASN A 549 -20.02 -1.50 30.33
N ARG A 550 -19.92 -2.44 31.27
CA ARG A 550 -18.66 -3.13 31.68
C ARG A 550 -17.77 -3.68 30.56
N LEU A 551 -18.32 -3.96 29.38
CA LEU A 551 -17.59 -4.56 28.25
C LEU A 551 -16.97 -3.52 27.29
N ASN A 552 -17.34 -2.25 27.42
CA ASN A 552 -17.01 -1.20 26.43
C ASN A 552 -15.88 -0.26 26.88
N PHE A 553 -15.33 -0.42 28.07
CA PHE A 553 -14.35 0.52 28.66
C PHE A 553 -13.11 -0.20 29.22
N LYS A 554 -11.93 0.40 29.02
CA LYS A 554 -10.67 -0.10 29.58
C LYS A 554 -10.60 0.14 31.09
N ILE A 555 -10.93 -0.89 31.87
CA ILE A 555 -10.76 -0.89 33.33
C ILE A 555 -9.29 -0.59 33.74
N ALA A 556 -8.31 -0.90 32.87
CA ALA A 556 -6.89 -0.58 33.09
C ALA A 556 -6.59 0.93 33.16
N PHE A 557 -7.28 1.79 32.41
CA PHE A 557 -7.06 3.26 32.49
C PHE A 557 -7.81 3.90 33.66
N LEU A 558 -8.66 3.11 34.33
CA LEU A 558 -9.22 3.42 35.65
C LEU A 558 -8.39 2.80 36.79
N ALA A 559 -7.31 2.06 36.49
CA ALA A 559 -6.49 1.36 37.48
C ALA A 559 -5.53 2.30 38.25
N SER A 560 -5.35 3.52 37.78
CA SER A 560 -4.56 4.60 38.39
C SER A 560 -5.41 5.77 38.92
N VAL A 561 -6.73 5.78 38.69
CA VAL A 561 -7.60 6.95 38.95
C VAL A 561 -8.27 6.85 40.31
N GLU A 562 -8.08 7.87 41.15
CA GLU A 562 -8.71 7.99 42.47
C GLU A 562 -10.18 8.44 42.37
N PHE A 563 -11.08 7.53 41.98
CA PHE A 563 -12.54 7.74 42.02
C PHE A 563 -13.31 6.70 42.87
N LEU A 564 -12.62 5.63 43.32
CA LEU A 564 -13.22 4.54 44.10
C LEU A 564 -13.25 4.85 45.60
N PRO A 565 -14.42 4.96 46.26
CA PRO A 565 -14.50 5.33 47.67
C PRO A 565 -14.12 4.18 48.61
N ALA A 566 -13.33 4.51 49.64
CA ALA A 566 -12.96 3.59 50.70
C ALA A 566 -14.19 3.13 51.49
N LYS A 567 -14.38 1.80 51.61
CA LYS A 567 -15.41 1.24 52.51
C LYS A 567 -14.93 1.40 53.96
N ARG A 568 -15.71 2.10 54.78
CA ARG A 568 -15.46 2.21 56.24
C ARG A 568 -15.43 0.83 56.90
N LYS A 569 -14.59 0.71 57.92
CA LYS A 569 -14.52 -0.44 58.82
C LYS A 569 -15.85 -0.71 59.54
N PRO A 570 -16.26 -1.98 59.70
CA PRO A 570 -17.36 -2.37 60.58
C PRO A 570 -17.01 -2.19 62.07
N ASP A 571 -17.96 -1.75 62.89
CA ASP A 571 -17.78 -1.43 64.31
C ASP A 571 -17.30 -2.62 65.17
N ASP A 572 -17.54 -3.85 64.69
CA ASP A 572 -17.20 -5.12 65.30
C ASP A 572 -15.85 -5.70 64.84
N CYS A 573 -15.12 -5.01 63.96
CA CYS A 573 -13.80 -5.45 63.47
C CYS A 573 -12.65 -4.96 64.36
N SER A 574 -11.94 -5.88 65.03
CA SER A 574 -10.79 -5.58 65.90
C SER A 574 -9.45 -5.43 65.17
N LEU A 575 -9.38 -5.71 63.86
CA LEU A 575 -8.16 -5.62 63.06
C LEU A 575 -7.96 -4.22 62.46
N HIS A 576 -6.71 -3.91 62.11
CA HIS A 576 -6.35 -2.69 61.38
C HIS A 576 -6.92 -2.75 59.96
N TRP A 577 -7.73 -1.76 59.57
CA TRP A 577 -8.46 -1.77 58.30
C TRP A 577 -7.87 -0.70 57.39
N ARG A 578 -7.41 -1.09 56.19
CA ARG A 578 -6.52 -0.28 55.32
C ARG A 578 -7.16 0.98 54.71
N SER A 579 -8.37 1.35 55.14
CA SER A 579 -9.03 2.62 54.84
C SER A 579 -9.27 3.50 56.08
N ASP A 580 -8.96 3.02 57.29
CA ASP A 580 -8.88 3.87 58.50
C ASP A 580 -7.64 4.79 58.44
N ASP A 581 -6.62 4.37 57.69
CA ASP A 581 -5.34 5.07 57.43
C ASP A 581 -5.48 6.39 56.66
N TYR A 582 -6.66 6.68 56.12
CA TYR A 582 -6.89 7.75 55.14
C TYR A 582 -8.16 8.56 55.48
N PRO A 583 -8.24 9.86 55.13
CA PRO A 583 -9.42 10.67 55.40
C PRO A 583 -10.69 10.11 54.73
N VAL A 584 -11.84 10.36 55.37
CA VAL A 584 -13.18 9.93 54.92
C VAL A 584 -13.57 10.42 53.51
N THR A 585 -12.81 11.36 52.95
CA THR A 585 -12.98 11.94 51.61
C THR A 585 -12.05 11.36 50.53
N GLN A 586 -11.15 10.42 50.85
CA GLN A 586 -10.14 9.89 49.92
C GLN A 586 -10.62 8.68 49.10
N LEU A 587 -10.08 8.57 47.88
CA LEU A 587 -10.45 7.61 46.82
C LEU A 587 -9.17 6.88 46.32
N PHE A 588 -9.28 5.73 45.63
CA PHE A 588 -8.12 4.81 45.42
C PHE A 588 -7.97 4.21 44.00
N ALA A 589 -6.72 3.79 43.71
CA ALA A 589 -6.23 3.22 42.44
C ALA A 589 -5.94 1.69 42.49
N PRO A 590 -6.50 0.85 41.58
CA PRO A 590 -6.29 -0.60 41.51
C PRO A 590 -4.91 -1.23 41.17
N GLU A 591 -3.94 -0.56 40.54
CA GLU A 591 -2.87 -1.24 39.75
C GLU A 591 -1.65 -1.87 40.50
N VAL A 592 -1.56 -1.75 41.82
CA VAL A 592 -0.28 -1.80 42.57
C VAL A 592 0.24 -3.25 42.86
N LEU A 593 0.77 -4.02 41.86
CA LEU A 593 0.91 -5.52 41.91
C LEU A 593 2.24 -6.34 41.48
N PHE A 594 2.50 -6.81 40.23
CA PHE A 594 3.22 -8.13 39.92
C PHE A 594 4.45 -8.23 38.92
N GLU A 595 5.03 -9.46 38.73
CA GLU A 595 5.90 -10.07 37.63
C GLU A 595 7.45 -9.82 37.51
N SER A 596 8.33 -10.52 36.71
CA SER A 596 8.58 -11.95 36.23
C SER A 596 9.92 -12.09 35.36
N LYS A 597 10.52 -13.29 35.06
CA LYS A 597 11.59 -13.62 33.99
C LYS A 597 12.32 -15.02 33.98
N GLN A 598 13.03 -15.43 32.87
CA GLN A 598 14.02 -16.57 32.71
C GLN A 598 14.93 -16.49 31.40
N GLU A 599 16.06 -17.24 31.23
CA GLU A 599 17.07 -17.15 30.09
C GLU A 599 18.07 -18.38 29.85
N THR A 600 18.99 -18.38 28.83
CA THR A 600 20.33 -19.14 28.56
C THR A 600 20.56 -20.01 27.26
N LEU A 601 21.82 -20.19 26.71
CA LEU A 601 22.18 -21.19 25.62
C LEU A 601 23.68 -21.65 25.30
N GLY A 602 24.66 -20.82 24.86
CA GLY A 602 25.70 -21.27 23.88
C GLY A 602 27.10 -21.78 24.33
N SER A 603 27.42 -23.08 24.18
CA SER A 603 28.69 -23.68 24.69
C SER A 603 29.35 -24.86 23.92
N LEU A 604 28.92 -25.24 22.70
CA LEU A 604 29.23 -26.58 22.15
C LEU A 604 30.32 -26.70 21.05
N CYS A 605 30.58 -25.68 20.23
CA CYS A 605 31.42 -25.86 19.02
C CYS A 605 32.90 -26.13 19.28
N GLN A 606 33.48 -25.50 20.32
CA GLN A 606 34.92 -25.51 20.60
C GLN A 606 35.52 -26.92 20.78
N VAL A 607 34.72 -27.87 21.27
CA VAL A 607 35.16 -29.24 21.60
C VAL A 607 35.58 -30.05 20.37
N LEU A 608 35.15 -29.69 19.16
CA LEU A 608 35.47 -30.44 17.93
C LEU A 608 36.82 -30.07 17.31
N GLU A 609 37.26 -28.83 17.46
CA GLU A 609 38.51 -28.32 16.87
C GLU A 609 39.73 -28.88 17.62
N GLU A 610 39.67 -28.88 18.95
CA GLU A 610 40.71 -29.45 19.83
C GLU A 610 41.03 -30.92 19.48
N ILE A 611 40.05 -31.71 19.04
CA ILE A 611 40.24 -33.13 18.71
C ILE A 611 41.00 -33.31 17.38
N HIS A 612 40.89 -32.37 16.43
CA HIS A 612 41.64 -32.43 15.18
C HIS A 612 43.14 -32.15 15.40
N GLU A 613 43.47 -31.08 16.12
CA GLU A 613 44.87 -30.66 16.34
C GLU A 613 45.67 -31.73 17.10
N ASN A 614 45.09 -32.29 18.16
CA ASN A 614 45.67 -33.36 18.96
C ASN A 614 45.95 -34.67 18.18
N LYS A 615 45.45 -34.82 16.94
CA LYS A 615 45.66 -36.02 16.12
C LYS A 615 46.81 -35.95 15.14
N SER A 616 47.31 -34.76 14.79
CA SER A 616 48.55 -34.57 14.00
C SER A 616 48.67 -35.48 12.75
N GLY A 617 47.57 -35.68 12.02
CA GLY A 617 47.54 -36.49 10.80
C GLY A 617 47.44 -38.01 10.98
N SER A 618 47.25 -38.51 12.21
CA SER A 618 46.95 -39.93 12.49
C SER A 618 45.46 -40.27 12.33
N ALA A 619 45.15 -41.54 12.06
CA ALA A 619 43.76 -42.02 12.01
C ALA A 619 43.17 -42.18 13.43
N LEU A 620 41.86 -41.97 13.56
CA LEU A 620 41.14 -42.06 14.83
C LEU A 620 41.01 -43.50 15.34
N THR A 621 41.16 -43.67 16.66
CA THR A 621 40.77 -44.93 17.32
C THR A 621 39.24 -45.10 17.32
N ASP A 622 38.78 -46.34 17.54
CA ASP A 622 37.34 -46.66 17.64
C ASP A 622 36.60 -45.95 18.79
N SER A 623 37.32 -45.44 19.79
CA SER A 623 36.74 -44.65 20.88
C SER A 623 36.55 -43.19 20.45
N GLU A 624 37.63 -42.57 19.97
CA GLU A 624 37.64 -41.14 19.57
C GLU A 624 36.70 -40.89 18.39
N ARG A 625 36.64 -41.82 17.43
CA ARG A 625 35.70 -41.74 16.29
C ARG A 625 34.24 -41.71 16.74
N LYS A 626 33.88 -42.42 17.82
CA LYS A 626 32.52 -42.38 18.39
C LYS A 626 32.24 -41.04 19.09
N SER A 627 33.19 -40.54 19.88
CA SER A 627 33.06 -39.23 20.54
C SER A 627 32.91 -38.09 19.53
N CYS A 628 33.67 -38.11 18.43
CA CYS A 628 33.51 -37.16 17.33
C CYS A 628 32.10 -37.24 16.71
N ILE A 629 31.60 -38.46 16.45
CA ILE A 629 30.27 -38.65 15.84
C ILE A 629 29.14 -38.19 16.77
N GLU A 630 29.23 -38.41 18.09
CA GLU A 630 28.25 -37.87 19.06
C GLU A 630 28.29 -36.34 19.09
N LEU A 631 29.47 -35.72 19.22
CA LEU A 631 29.61 -34.26 19.22
C LEU A 631 29.10 -33.62 17.92
N LEU A 632 29.43 -34.21 16.77
CA LEU A 632 28.91 -33.78 15.46
C LEU A 632 27.39 -33.96 15.34
N THR A 633 26.83 -35.00 15.98
CA THR A 633 25.37 -35.21 16.04
C THR A 633 24.72 -34.11 16.89
N ARG A 634 25.28 -33.77 18.06
CA ARG A 634 24.81 -32.66 18.91
C ARG A 634 24.95 -31.29 18.27
N LEU A 635 26.03 -31.04 17.53
CA LEU A 635 26.16 -29.82 16.72
C LEU A 635 25.01 -29.73 15.71
N SER A 636 24.68 -30.85 15.07
CA SER A 636 23.58 -30.94 14.10
C SER A 636 22.17 -30.78 14.72
N GLU A 637 22.03 -30.65 16.04
CA GLU A 637 20.79 -30.32 16.74
C GLU A 637 20.63 -28.81 17.03
N LEU A 638 21.65 -28.00 16.75
CA LEU A 638 21.63 -26.54 16.98
C LEU A 638 20.98 -25.77 15.82
N SER A 639 20.40 -24.60 16.15
CA SER A 639 19.73 -23.69 15.22
C SER A 639 20.67 -23.04 14.20
N GLU A 640 21.95 -22.88 14.57
CA GLU A 640 23.00 -22.25 13.77
C GLU A 640 24.24 -23.15 13.77
N LEU A 641 24.96 -23.20 12.65
CA LEU A 641 26.05 -24.14 12.39
C LEU A 641 27.23 -23.44 11.68
N PRO A 642 28.48 -23.70 12.07
CA PRO A 642 29.70 -23.21 11.37
C PRO A 642 29.83 -23.70 9.92
N GLU A 643 30.79 -23.17 9.18
CA GLU A 643 30.99 -23.53 7.77
C GLU A 643 31.70 -24.89 7.59
N PRO A 644 31.50 -25.61 6.46
CA PRO A 644 32.09 -26.94 6.22
C PRO A 644 33.62 -26.96 6.04
N SER A 645 34.27 -25.80 6.05
CA SER A 645 35.74 -25.65 6.14
C SER A 645 36.25 -25.64 7.59
N GLU A 646 35.39 -25.36 8.55
CA GLU A 646 35.68 -25.23 9.97
C GLU A 646 35.31 -26.54 10.69
N ILE A 647 34.18 -27.14 10.32
CA ILE A 647 33.78 -28.44 10.82
C ILE A 647 34.64 -29.56 10.19
N PHE A 648 35.23 -30.40 11.05
CA PHE A 648 35.97 -31.59 10.67
C PHE A 648 35.17 -32.87 10.92
N ALA A 649 35.30 -33.86 10.03
CA ALA A 649 34.65 -35.18 10.11
C ALA A 649 35.60 -36.30 9.64
N PRO A 650 35.40 -37.56 10.08
CA PRO A 650 36.26 -38.67 9.68
C PRO A 650 36.03 -39.12 8.22
N ASP A 651 37.11 -39.41 7.50
CA ASP A 651 37.10 -40.03 6.17
C ASP A 651 37.01 -41.57 6.23
N HIS A 652 36.89 -42.22 5.08
CA HIS A 652 36.73 -43.67 4.96
C HIS A 652 37.90 -44.53 5.48
N GLU A 653 39.08 -43.94 5.69
CA GLU A 653 40.26 -44.58 6.29
C GLU A 653 40.42 -44.20 7.78
N GLY A 654 39.56 -43.31 8.29
CA GLY A 654 39.50 -42.89 9.70
C GLY A 654 40.22 -41.58 10.01
N PHE A 655 40.67 -40.82 9.01
CA PHE A 655 41.36 -39.54 9.23
C PHE A 655 40.37 -38.39 9.42
N LEU A 656 40.58 -37.57 10.46
CA LEU A 656 39.74 -36.39 10.73
C LEU A 656 40.11 -35.26 9.76
N VAL A 657 39.22 -34.94 8.82
CA VAL A 657 39.45 -33.96 7.74
C VAL A 657 38.26 -33.00 7.61
N ARG A 658 38.48 -31.81 7.02
CA ARG A 658 37.42 -30.82 6.80
C ARG A 658 36.27 -31.39 5.95
N CYS A 659 35.03 -31.11 6.34
CA CYS A 659 33.82 -31.56 5.63
C CYS A 659 33.83 -31.19 4.12
N SER A 660 34.41 -30.04 3.77
CA SER A 660 34.60 -29.57 2.39
C SER A 660 35.47 -30.45 1.49
N HIS A 661 36.34 -31.29 2.05
CA HIS A 661 37.20 -32.22 1.31
C HIS A 661 36.63 -33.64 1.19
N LEU A 662 35.50 -33.91 1.87
CA LEU A 662 34.81 -35.19 1.81
C LEU A 662 33.78 -35.23 0.68
N CYS A 663 33.43 -36.45 0.29
CA CYS A 663 32.23 -36.75 -0.48
C CYS A 663 31.42 -37.79 0.30
N PHE A 664 30.09 -37.75 0.23
CA PHE A 664 29.28 -38.93 0.52
C PHE A 664 28.64 -39.46 -0.77
N GLY A 665 28.30 -40.75 -0.77
CA GLY A 665 27.66 -41.41 -1.91
C GLY A 665 26.20 -41.71 -1.59
N SER A 666 25.28 -40.76 -1.84
CA SER A 666 23.87 -40.95 -1.49
C SER A 666 23.14 -42.01 -2.35
N VAL A 667 23.76 -42.49 -3.43
CA VAL A 667 23.12 -43.36 -4.44
C VAL A 667 23.99 -44.53 -4.88
N LYS A 668 23.46 -45.76 -4.72
CA LYS A 668 24.15 -47.02 -5.08
C LYS A 668 24.23 -47.30 -6.59
N TRP A 669 23.40 -46.64 -7.40
CA TRP A 669 23.33 -46.85 -8.85
C TRP A 669 24.38 -46.02 -9.63
N LEU A 670 25.00 -45.02 -9.00
CA LEU A 670 26.00 -44.17 -9.62
C LEU A 670 27.39 -44.75 -9.33
N THR A 671 28.06 -45.26 -10.35
CA THR A 671 29.41 -45.83 -10.24
C THR A 671 30.35 -44.86 -9.51
N LYS A 672 31.08 -45.35 -8.51
CA LYS A 672 32.06 -44.53 -7.78
C LYS A 672 33.07 -43.94 -8.76
N VAL A 673 33.45 -42.69 -8.50
CA VAL A 673 34.41 -41.94 -9.31
C VAL A 673 35.79 -42.07 -8.66
N ASP A 674 36.77 -42.59 -9.40
CA ASP A 674 38.09 -43.05 -8.90
C ASP A 674 39.05 -41.94 -8.40
N LYS A 675 38.51 -40.78 -7.98
CA LYS A 675 39.28 -39.61 -7.52
C LYS A 675 38.64 -38.85 -6.35
N LEU A 676 37.65 -39.43 -5.66
CA LEU A 676 36.93 -38.78 -4.55
C LEU A 676 37.22 -39.49 -3.22
N ARG A 677 37.58 -38.73 -2.17
CA ARG A 677 37.63 -39.25 -0.79
C ARG A 677 36.21 -39.34 -0.24
N PHE A 678 35.88 -40.44 0.44
CA PHE A 678 34.55 -40.63 1.02
C PHE A 678 34.55 -40.39 2.54
N ALA A 679 33.44 -39.89 3.09
CA ALA A 679 33.22 -39.81 4.53
C ALA A 679 33.15 -41.22 5.17
N HIS A 680 33.42 -41.32 6.48
CA HIS A 680 33.43 -42.60 7.19
C HIS A 680 32.03 -43.23 7.25
N LYS A 681 31.97 -44.54 7.07
CA LYS A 681 30.72 -45.36 7.06
C LYS A 681 29.87 -45.26 8.34
N ASP A 682 30.49 -44.88 9.47
CA ASP A 682 29.83 -44.76 10.78
C ASP A 682 29.10 -43.40 10.94
N LEU A 683 29.40 -42.40 10.09
CA LEU A 683 28.74 -41.10 10.12
C LEU A 683 27.42 -41.17 9.34
N ALA A 684 26.30 -40.91 10.02
CA ALA A 684 24.97 -41.07 9.44
C ALA A 684 24.70 -40.05 8.32
N TYR A 685 24.00 -40.46 7.25
CA TYR A 685 23.74 -39.61 6.08
C TYR A 685 23.10 -38.25 6.43
N GLY A 686 22.12 -38.21 7.33
CA GLY A 686 21.49 -36.96 7.77
C GLY A 686 22.42 -36.04 8.58
N VAL A 687 23.46 -36.58 9.22
CA VAL A 687 24.52 -35.78 9.85
C VAL A 687 25.47 -35.24 8.76
N CYS A 688 25.89 -36.07 7.79
CA CYS A 688 26.67 -35.60 6.63
C CYS A 688 25.98 -34.46 5.87
N GLU A 689 24.65 -34.54 5.74
CA GLU A 689 23.80 -33.56 5.05
C GLU A 689 23.68 -32.25 5.85
N LYS A 690 23.36 -32.31 7.15
CA LYS A 690 23.35 -31.12 8.03
C LYS A 690 24.71 -30.43 8.13
N LEU A 691 25.80 -31.19 8.10
CA LEU A 691 27.18 -30.68 8.05
C LEU A 691 27.64 -30.29 6.63
N ARG A 692 26.72 -30.29 5.66
CA ARG A 692 26.86 -29.85 4.26
C ARG A 692 28.02 -30.54 3.49
N ILE A 693 28.33 -31.80 3.79
CA ILE A 693 29.35 -32.57 3.05
C ILE A 693 28.88 -32.79 1.59
N PRO A 694 29.71 -32.54 0.55
CA PRO A 694 29.33 -32.74 -0.85
C PRO A 694 28.86 -34.17 -1.22
N ASP A 695 27.87 -34.29 -2.12
CA ASP A 695 27.42 -35.57 -2.69
C ASP A 695 27.99 -35.88 -4.09
N GLN A 696 28.21 -37.16 -4.36
CA GLN A 696 28.76 -37.73 -5.60
C GLN A 696 27.98 -37.33 -6.87
N ARG A 697 26.65 -37.14 -6.78
CA ARG A 697 25.79 -36.72 -7.90
C ARG A 697 26.15 -35.32 -8.36
N VAL A 698 26.33 -34.38 -7.42
CA VAL A 698 26.69 -32.98 -7.69
C VAL A 698 28.04 -32.91 -8.39
N GLN A 699 29.04 -33.65 -7.89
CA GLN A 699 30.37 -33.71 -8.51
C GLN A 699 30.36 -34.35 -9.91
N THR A 700 29.42 -35.25 -10.19
CA THR A 700 29.25 -35.85 -11.51
C THR A 700 28.57 -34.90 -12.50
N LEU A 701 27.55 -34.15 -12.05
CA LEU A 701 26.85 -33.16 -12.87
C LEU A 701 27.77 -32.01 -13.32
N ARG A 702 28.69 -31.54 -12.44
CA ARG A 702 29.68 -30.50 -12.77
C ARG A 702 30.52 -30.83 -14.02
N LYS A 703 30.79 -32.11 -14.32
CA LYS A 703 31.54 -32.56 -15.51
C LYS A 703 30.75 -32.51 -16.83
N HIS A 704 29.45 -32.23 -16.77
CA HIS A 704 28.56 -32.11 -17.93
C HIS A 704 27.89 -30.73 -18.01
N HIS A 705 28.34 -29.76 -17.19
CA HIS A 705 27.88 -28.38 -17.24
C HIS A 705 28.51 -27.66 -18.44
N VAL A 706 27.67 -27.19 -19.38
CA VAL A 706 28.09 -26.28 -20.45
C VAL A 706 27.80 -24.86 -19.97
N PRO A 707 28.82 -24.01 -19.72
CA PRO A 707 28.64 -22.69 -19.12
C PRO A 707 28.19 -21.65 -20.16
N LEU A 708 26.95 -21.80 -20.65
CA LEU A 708 26.22 -20.65 -21.17
C LEU A 708 25.64 -19.88 -19.97
N PRO A 709 25.69 -18.53 -19.96
CA PRO A 709 25.09 -17.73 -18.89
C PRO A 709 23.56 -17.82 -18.97
N PHE A 710 22.99 -18.85 -18.33
CA PHE A 710 21.55 -19.11 -18.29
C PHE A 710 21.00 -18.85 -16.89
N GLY A 711 20.26 -17.76 -16.75
CA GLY A 711 19.64 -17.30 -15.52
C GLY A 711 18.99 -15.94 -15.72
N GLN A 712 18.22 -15.47 -14.73
CA GLN A 712 17.77 -14.08 -14.69
C GLN A 712 18.87 -13.22 -14.08
N LYS A 713 19.26 -12.14 -14.77
CA LYS A 713 20.17 -11.10 -14.26
C LYS A 713 19.50 -9.74 -14.48
N GLU A 714 19.67 -8.83 -13.52
CA GLU A 714 19.36 -7.41 -13.66
C GLU A 714 20.68 -6.63 -13.55
N GLU A 715 20.97 -5.73 -14.49
CA GLU A 715 22.18 -4.88 -14.41
C GLU A 715 21.97 -3.72 -13.44
N LEU A 716 22.99 -3.36 -12.65
CA LEU A 716 22.88 -2.31 -11.64
C LEU A 716 22.43 -0.96 -12.23
N THR A 717 22.91 -0.58 -13.41
CA THR A 717 22.51 0.64 -14.10
C THR A 717 21.02 0.63 -14.47
N THR A 718 20.49 -0.52 -14.89
CA THR A 718 19.06 -0.73 -15.17
C THR A 718 18.22 -0.68 -13.88
N ARG A 719 18.71 -1.29 -12.80
CA ARG A 719 18.05 -1.26 -11.49
C ARG A 719 17.93 0.16 -10.95
N LEU A 720 19.02 0.92 -11.00
CA LEU A 720 19.06 2.32 -10.57
C LEU A 720 18.14 3.20 -11.42
N LYS A 721 18.18 3.05 -12.75
CA LYS A 721 17.23 3.69 -13.68
C LYS A 721 15.77 3.39 -13.32
N GLY A 722 15.47 2.15 -12.92
CA GLY A 722 14.14 1.74 -12.45
C GLY A 722 13.70 2.45 -11.16
N ILE A 723 14.61 2.65 -10.20
CA ILE A 723 14.34 3.40 -8.96
C ILE A 723 14.08 4.88 -9.27
N LEU A 724 14.98 5.53 -10.04
CA LEU A 724 14.83 6.95 -10.43
C LEU A 724 13.57 7.24 -11.28
N GLN A 725 12.98 6.20 -11.88
CA GLN A 725 11.73 6.30 -12.63
C GLN A 725 10.46 6.33 -11.77
N GLY A 726 10.55 5.91 -10.50
CA GLY A 726 9.50 6.02 -9.49
C GLY A 726 9.66 7.22 -8.56
N TYR A 727 10.89 7.68 -8.34
CA TYR A 727 11.21 8.86 -7.54
C TYR A 727 11.68 10.00 -8.46
N PRO A 728 10.83 10.94 -8.91
CA PRO A 728 11.26 12.04 -9.78
C PRO A 728 12.15 13.05 -9.02
N LEU A 729 13.02 13.77 -9.75
CA LEU A 729 13.88 14.81 -9.15
C LEU A 729 13.02 15.95 -8.56
N GLY A 730 13.29 16.25 -7.30
CA GLY A 730 12.74 17.32 -6.48
C GLY A 730 13.45 17.35 -5.13
N ILE A 731 12.89 18.05 -4.15
CA ILE A 731 13.46 18.21 -2.80
C ILE A 731 13.58 16.91 -1.99
N GLU A 732 12.89 15.84 -2.43
CA GLU A 732 12.92 14.50 -1.82
C GLU A 732 14.34 13.92 -1.68
N ILE A 733 15.28 14.30 -2.56
CA ILE A 733 16.70 13.94 -2.41
C ILE A 733 17.30 14.45 -1.10
N PHE A 734 16.93 15.66 -0.66
CA PHE A 734 17.41 16.21 0.60
C PHE A 734 16.68 15.60 1.78
N LYS A 735 15.37 15.32 1.67
CA LYS A 735 14.60 14.62 2.71
C LYS A 735 15.19 13.23 3.01
N GLU A 736 15.54 12.47 1.97
CA GLU A 736 16.25 11.19 2.10
C GLU A 736 17.64 11.36 2.76
N LEU A 737 18.42 12.38 2.39
CA LEU A 737 19.74 12.61 3.00
C LEU A 737 19.66 13.12 4.45
N VAL A 738 18.63 13.93 4.78
CA VAL A 738 18.27 14.31 6.16
C VAL A 738 17.94 13.07 6.98
N GLN A 739 17.06 12.20 6.48
CA GLN A 739 16.61 11.03 7.21
C GLN A 739 17.74 10.01 7.42
N ASN A 740 18.65 9.86 6.44
CA ASN A 740 19.85 9.03 6.61
C ASN A 740 20.82 9.59 7.66
N ALA A 741 20.95 10.92 7.78
CA ALA A 741 21.73 11.54 8.85
C ALA A 741 21.05 11.40 10.23
N ASP A 742 19.72 11.54 10.31
CA ASP A 742 18.96 11.37 11.56
C ASP A 742 19.07 9.95 12.11
N ASP A 743 18.90 8.95 11.23
CA ASP A 743 19.04 7.52 11.51
C ASP A 743 20.47 7.09 11.90
N ALA A 744 21.48 7.89 11.54
CA ALA A 744 22.89 7.70 11.89
C ALA A 744 23.27 8.37 13.23
N GLY A 745 22.44 9.28 13.75
CA GLY A 745 22.70 9.99 15.00
C GLY A 745 23.18 11.44 14.86
N ALA A 746 23.29 11.97 13.64
CA ALA A 746 23.84 13.31 13.38
C ALA A 746 23.01 14.41 14.06
N THR A 747 23.67 15.40 14.66
CA THR A 747 23.00 16.57 15.24
C THR A 747 23.00 17.77 14.30
N ARG A 748 23.89 17.79 13.30
CA ARG A 748 24.05 18.89 12.35
C ARG A 748 24.23 18.35 10.93
N LEU A 749 23.53 18.98 9.98
CA LEU A 749 23.63 18.65 8.56
C LEU A 749 23.86 19.93 7.74
N HIS A 750 24.78 19.89 6.79
CA HIS A 750 25.17 21.05 6.00
C HIS A 750 25.24 20.71 4.51
N PHE A 751 24.31 21.24 3.73
CA PHE A 751 24.29 21.15 2.27
C PHE A 751 25.03 22.35 1.67
N ILE A 752 25.97 22.08 0.75
CA ILE A 752 26.82 23.08 0.11
C ILE A 752 26.74 22.91 -1.41
N ASN A 753 26.35 23.97 -2.11
CA ASN A 753 26.48 24.09 -3.56
C ASN A 753 27.92 24.51 -3.90
N ASP A 754 28.79 23.55 -4.20
CA ASP A 754 30.18 23.79 -4.56
C ASP A 754 30.29 24.18 -6.04
N ARG A 755 30.43 25.49 -6.31
CA ARG A 755 30.51 26.05 -7.67
C ARG A 755 31.93 25.97 -8.28
N ARG A 756 32.92 25.46 -7.55
CA ARG A 756 34.33 25.44 -7.98
C ARG A 756 34.59 24.38 -9.04
N ASN A 757 35.65 24.60 -9.82
CA ASN A 757 36.33 23.56 -10.58
C ASN A 757 37.68 23.31 -9.91
N LEU A 758 37.98 22.05 -9.60
CA LEU A 758 39.19 21.62 -8.90
C LEU A 758 40.31 21.23 -9.88
N GLY A 759 41.54 21.09 -9.37
CA GLY A 759 42.71 20.78 -10.18
C GLY A 759 42.69 19.35 -10.75
N THR A 760 42.95 19.21 -12.04
CA THR A 760 42.87 17.94 -12.79
C THR A 760 44.21 17.23 -12.97
N GLU A 761 45.30 17.73 -12.39
CA GLU A 761 46.66 17.17 -12.54
C GLU A 761 46.98 16.02 -11.58
N LYS A 762 46.39 16.03 -10.37
CA LYS A 762 46.69 15.08 -9.28
C LYS A 762 45.43 14.32 -8.87
N VAL A 763 44.95 13.50 -9.81
CA VAL A 763 43.76 12.65 -9.69
C VAL A 763 44.15 11.18 -9.80
N LEU A 764 43.28 10.27 -9.35
CA LEU A 764 43.59 8.82 -9.32
C LEU A 764 43.71 8.19 -10.73
N SER A 765 43.02 8.74 -11.72
CA SER A 765 43.14 8.37 -13.14
C SER A 765 42.71 9.53 -14.04
N ASP A 766 42.87 9.40 -15.37
CA ASP A 766 42.44 10.44 -16.32
C ASP A 766 40.91 10.63 -16.33
N GLU A 767 40.14 9.58 -16.05
CA GLU A 767 38.68 9.59 -15.98
C GLU A 767 38.17 10.43 -14.79
N TRP A 768 38.92 10.48 -13.68
CA TRP A 768 38.60 11.32 -12.51
C TRP A 768 38.60 12.82 -12.79
N LYS A 769 39.16 13.26 -13.93
CA LYS A 769 39.13 14.68 -14.35
C LYS A 769 37.71 15.19 -14.55
N ALA A 770 36.79 14.34 -14.99
CA ALA A 770 35.37 14.68 -15.13
C ALA A 770 34.66 14.94 -13.78
N LEU A 771 35.19 14.39 -12.67
CA LEU A 771 34.62 14.48 -11.33
C LEU A 771 35.10 15.73 -10.55
N GLN A 772 36.03 16.51 -11.12
CA GLN A 772 36.61 17.71 -10.49
C GLN A 772 35.75 18.98 -10.67
N GLY A 773 34.65 18.91 -11.42
CA GLY A 773 33.71 20.03 -11.59
C GLY A 773 32.89 20.35 -10.34
N PRO A 774 31.88 21.24 -10.47
CA PRO A 774 30.93 21.59 -9.42
C PRO A 774 30.26 20.36 -8.78
N ALA A 775 29.85 20.47 -7.52
CA ALA A 775 29.25 19.36 -6.77
C ALA A 775 28.19 19.83 -5.78
N LEU A 776 27.22 18.97 -5.49
CA LEU A 776 26.48 19.04 -4.23
C LEU A 776 27.33 18.33 -3.17
N VAL A 777 27.71 19.04 -2.10
CA VAL A 777 28.45 18.50 -0.97
C VAL A 777 27.54 18.46 0.25
N VAL A 778 27.57 17.38 1.02
CA VAL A 778 26.72 17.20 2.20
C VAL A 778 27.57 16.70 3.37
N VAL A 779 27.60 17.49 4.45
CA VAL A 779 28.42 17.21 5.64
C VAL A 779 27.51 16.89 6.82
N ASN A 780 27.79 15.81 7.55
CA ASN A 780 27.19 15.51 8.84
C ASN A 780 28.25 15.29 9.93
N ASP A 781 27.85 15.44 11.19
CA ASP A 781 28.68 15.29 12.40
C ASP A 781 28.67 13.87 12.99
N THR A 782 28.64 12.86 12.12
CA THR A 782 28.78 11.43 12.46
C THR A 782 29.74 10.71 11.52
N THR A 783 30.28 9.58 11.94
CA THR A 783 31.16 8.72 11.13
C THR A 783 30.49 7.41 10.77
N PHE A 784 30.59 6.99 9.51
CA PHE A 784 30.22 5.63 9.10
C PHE A 784 31.13 4.61 9.79
N ASN A 785 30.54 3.58 10.41
CA ASN A 785 31.21 2.35 10.82
C ASN A 785 31.15 1.29 9.70
N ASP A 786 31.81 0.15 9.88
CA ASP A 786 31.85 -0.91 8.86
C ASP A 786 30.46 -1.54 8.56
N GLU A 787 29.52 -1.59 9.53
CA GLU A 787 28.14 -2.05 9.26
C GLU A 787 27.37 -1.07 8.36
N ASP A 788 27.53 0.24 8.55
CA ASP A 788 26.94 1.27 7.70
C ASP A 788 27.56 1.27 6.29
N ILE A 789 28.87 1.00 6.18
CA ILE A 789 29.57 0.84 4.90
C ILE A 789 29.09 -0.41 4.16
N GLU A 790 28.94 -1.55 4.83
CA GLU A 790 28.28 -2.72 4.26
C GLU A 790 26.82 -2.44 3.88
N GLY A 791 26.11 -1.66 4.72
CA GLY A 791 24.69 -1.40 4.56
C GLY A 791 24.36 -0.52 3.36
N ILE A 792 25.14 0.53 3.11
CA ILE A 792 24.91 1.46 1.98
C ILE A 792 25.20 0.82 0.61
N GLN A 793 25.96 -0.29 0.57
CA GLN A 793 26.22 -1.07 -0.65
C GLN A 793 25.06 -2.04 -1.01
N LYS A 794 24.20 -2.41 -0.05
CA LYS A 794 23.19 -3.47 -0.21
C LYS A 794 21.88 -2.91 -0.81
N LEU A 795 21.89 -2.64 -2.12
CA LEU A 795 20.74 -2.09 -2.84
C LEU A 795 19.50 -3.01 -2.74
N GLY A 796 18.35 -2.44 -2.35
CA GLY A 796 17.07 -3.15 -2.31
C GLY A 796 16.90 -4.13 -1.14
N VAL A 797 17.99 -4.47 -0.44
CA VAL A 797 18.02 -5.18 0.84
C VAL A 797 18.45 -4.16 1.89
N GLY A 798 17.50 -3.34 2.35
CA GLY A 798 17.82 -2.31 3.34
C GLY A 798 18.50 -2.91 4.57
N SER A 799 19.68 -2.38 4.92
CA SER A 799 20.41 -2.74 6.14
C SER A 799 19.57 -2.56 7.41
N LYS A 800 18.57 -1.68 7.33
CA LYS A 800 17.56 -1.36 8.34
C LYS A 800 16.35 -2.31 8.31
N GLY A 801 16.32 -3.32 7.45
CA GLY A 801 15.19 -4.25 7.29
C GLY A 801 14.94 -5.18 8.50
N SER A 802 15.98 -5.43 9.30
CA SER A 802 15.89 -6.07 10.63
C SER A 802 15.67 -5.07 11.77
N GLN A 803 15.53 -3.77 11.45
CA GLN A 803 15.37 -2.68 12.40
C GLN A 803 14.08 -1.91 12.10
N PRO A 804 12.87 -2.47 12.36
CA PRO A 804 11.58 -1.89 11.95
C PRO A 804 11.26 -0.50 12.54
N TRP A 805 12.11 0.01 13.44
CA TRP A 805 12.09 1.35 14.04
C TRP A 805 12.88 2.41 13.28
N LYS A 806 13.71 2.03 12.30
CA LYS A 806 14.39 2.96 11.40
C LYS A 806 13.62 3.08 10.08
N THR A 807 13.74 4.24 9.44
CA THR A 807 13.15 4.55 8.14
C THR A 807 14.01 3.99 7.00
N GLY A 808 13.56 4.09 5.74
CA GLY A 808 14.36 3.64 4.58
C GLY A 808 14.54 2.12 4.44
N GLN A 809 13.65 1.32 5.04
CA GLN A 809 13.71 -0.16 5.13
C GLN A 809 13.90 -0.91 3.80
N TYR A 810 13.52 -0.29 2.68
CA TYR A 810 13.66 -0.85 1.34
C TYR A 810 15.08 -0.73 0.76
N GLY A 811 16.00 0.02 1.40
CA GLY A 811 17.38 0.18 0.90
C GLY A 811 17.47 0.88 -0.46
N ILE A 812 16.49 1.73 -0.79
CA ILE A 812 16.40 2.45 -2.07
C ILE A 812 16.65 3.95 -1.97
N GLY A 813 16.33 4.59 -0.84
CA GLY A 813 16.29 6.06 -0.69
C GLY A 813 17.60 6.79 -1.01
N PHE A 814 18.74 6.25 -0.58
CA PHE A 814 20.06 6.81 -0.93
C PHE A 814 20.28 6.90 -2.46
N ASN A 815 19.71 5.98 -3.24
CA ASN A 815 19.89 5.98 -4.70
C ASN A 815 19.26 7.20 -5.40
N CYS A 816 18.43 8.00 -4.71
CA CYS A 816 17.97 9.29 -5.22
C CYS A 816 19.12 10.26 -5.54
N VAL A 817 20.33 10.08 -4.97
CA VAL A 817 21.52 10.86 -5.36
C VAL A 817 21.92 10.66 -6.83
N TYR A 818 21.51 9.57 -7.48
CA TYR A 818 21.79 9.33 -8.88
C TYR A 818 21.02 10.26 -9.85
N HIS A 819 20.10 11.10 -9.36
CA HIS A 819 19.63 12.26 -10.14
C HIS A 819 20.69 13.35 -10.30
N VAL A 820 21.57 13.51 -9.32
CA VAL A 820 22.59 14.58 -9.26
C VAL A 820 23.90 14.15 -9.91
N THR A 821 24.33 12.90 -9.67
CA THR A 821 25.63 12.38 -10.07
C THR A 821 25.55 10.96 -10.62
N ASP A 822 26.57 10.52 -11.34
CA ASP A 822 26.77 9.10 -11.69
C ASP A 822 27.77 8.40 -10.74
N VAL A 823 28.51 9.16 -9.92
CA VAL A 823 29.60 8.68 -9.06
C VAL A 823 29.51 9.33 -7.67
N PRO A 824 28.60 8.88 -6.80
CA PRO A 824 28.53 9.37 -5.43
C PRO A 824 29.71 8.83 -4.62
N MET A 825 30.36 9.72 -3.87
CA MET A 825 31.52 9.40 -3.04
C MET A 825 31.39 10.05 -1.66
N PHE A 826 31.99 9.43 -0.65
CA PHE A 826 32.05 10.01 0.70
C PHE A 826 33.37 9.73 1.41
N LEU A 827 33.76 10.67 2.27
CA LEU A 827 34.91 10.57 3.15
C LEU A 827 34.40 10.53 4.61
N SER A 828 34.65 9.42 5.31
CA SER A 828 34.36 9.25 6.74
C SER A 828 35.62 9.43 7.58
N ASP A 829 35.54 10.22 8.64
CA ASP A 829 36.60 10.52 9.62
C ASP A 829 37.96 10.93 9.03
N ASN A 830 37.95 11.54 7.84
CA ASN A 830 39.15 11.88 7.06
C ASN A 830 40.09 10.67 6.77
N ARG A 831 39.60 9.44 6.90
CA ARG A 831 40.40 8.19 6.86
C ARG A 831 39.86 7.14 5.89
N VAL A 832 38.56 7.13 5.63
CA VAL A 832 37.90 6.14 4.76
C VAL A 832 37.21 6.85 3.61
N LEU A 833 37.79 6.75 2.41
CA LEU A 833 37.20 7.25 1.17
C LEU A 833 36.47 6.10 0.45
N CYS A 834 35.15 6.20 0.36
CA CYS A 834 34.29 5.27 -0.37
C CYS A 834 33.77 5.93 -1.66
N VAL A 835 33.79 5.20 -2.77
CA VAL A 835 33.33 5.66 -4.09
C VAL A 835 32.46 4.60 -4.73
N MET A 836 31.24 4.97 -5.14
CA MET A 836 30.37 4.09 -5.93
C MET A 836 30.46 4.48 -7.40
N ASP A 837 30.67 3.50 -8.26
CA ASP A 837 30.88 3.69 -9.70
C ASP A 837 30.07 2.64 -10.48
N PRO A 838 28.73 2.75 -10.54
CA PRO A 838 27.85 1.75 -11.15
C PRO A 838 28.11 1.48 -12.64
N HIS A 839 28.85 2.37 -13.31
CA HIS A 839 29.29 2.19 -14.70
C HIS A 839 30.70 1.57 -14.83
N CYS A 840 31.45 1.42 -13.73
CA CYS A 840 32.81 0.87 -13.69
C CYS A 840 33.80 1.58 -14.64
N ARG A 841 33.86 2.91 -14.58
CA ARG A 841 34.68 3.77 -15.47
C ARG A 841 35.74 4.60 -14.75
N HIS A 842 35.56 4.87 -13.46
CA HIS A 842 36.38 5.79 -12.68
C HIS A 842 37.17 5.05 -11.59
N MET A 843 36.61 3.98 -11.02
CA MET A 843 37.26 3.26 -9.93
C MET A 843 38.19 2.15 -10.45
N PRO A 844 39.50 2.17 -10.12
CA PRO A 844 40.40 1.06 -10.46
C PRO A 844 39.89 -0.27 -9.90
N HIS A 845 39.87 -1.29 -10.74
CA HIS A 845 39.38 -2.65 -10.45
C HIS A 845 37.86 -2.79 -10.21
N ALA A 846 37.06 -1.71 -10.33
CA ALA A 846 35.60 -1.81 -10.30
C ALA A 846 35.08 -2.66 -11.46
N ASN A 847 34.03 -3.44 -11.20
CA ASN A 847 33.43 -4.38 -12.14
C ASN A 847 31.97 -4.69 -11.73
N THR A 848 31.23 -5.47 -12.53
CA THR A 848 29.79 -5.71 -12.28
C THR A 848 29.46 -6.45 -10.98
N GLU A 849 30.43 -7.11 -10.32
CA GLU A 849 30.26 -7.75 -9.01
C GLU A 849 30.70 -6.82 -7.85
N SER A 850 31.59 -5.86 -8.13
CA SER A 850 32.04 -4.82 -7.19
C SER A 850 32.15 -3.45 -7.89
N PRO A 851 31.04 -2.73 -8.09
CA PRO A 851 30.99 -1.52 -8.92
C PRO A 851 31.31 -0.25 -8.11
N GLY A 852 32.55 -0.18 -7.61
CA GLY A 852 33.05 0.90 -6.76
C GLY A 852 34.35 0.49 -6.06
N GLY A 853 34.71 1.18 -4.98
CA GLY A 853 35.83 0.79 -4.13
C GLY A 853 35.99 1.68 -2.89
N MET A 854 36.92 1.27 -2.03
CA MET A 854 37.20 1.91 -0.75
C MET A 854 38.72 2.02 -0.55
N TYR A 855 39.18 3.19 -0.11
CA TYR A 855 40.54 3.40 0.39
C TYR A 855 40.47 3.71 1.89
N LYS A 856 41.19 2.94 2.71
CA LYS A 856 41.45 3.23 4.13
C LYS A 856 42.92 3.67 4.27
N ASP A 857 43.18 4.79 4.94
CA ASP A 857 44.53 5.23 5.29
C ASP A 857 44.83 4.88 6.75
N GLU A 858 45.83 4.03 6.97
CA GLU A 858 46.25 3.56 8.30
C GLU A 858 47.36 4.43 8.92
N GLY A 859 47.85 5.46 8.22
CA GLY A 859 49.06 6.22 8.57
C GLY A 859 48.88 7.62 9.17
N LEU A 860 47.65 8.08 9.42
CA LEU A 860 47.36 9.46 9.85
C LEU A 860 47.24 9.63 11.38
N ASP A 861 48.22 10.34 11.96
CA ASP A 861 48.29 10.76 13.36
C ASP A 861 47.09 11.61 13.81
N GLU A 862 46.43 11.16 14.87
CA GLU A 862 45.55 11.84 15.86
C GLU A 862 44.43 12.82 15.42
N THR A 863 44.40 13.40 14.22
CA THR A 863 43.34 14.34 13.80
C THR A 863 42.14 13.64 13.17
N THR A 864 41.36 12.94 14.00
CA THR A 864 40.00 12.50 13.64
C THR A 864 39.08 13.71 13.54
N THR A 865 38.13 13.70 12.60
CA THR A 865 37.16 14.79 12.40
C THR A 865 35.78 14.48 12.95
N GLY A 866 35.47 13.20 13.22
CA GLY A 866 34.16 12.78 13.72
C GLY A 866 33.01 13.02 12.74
N SER A 867 33.30 13.17 11.45
CA SER A 867 32.35 13.65 10.44
C SER A 867 32.38 12.83 9.16
N THR A 868 31.27 12.87 8.42
CA THR A 868 31.15 12.29 7.07
C THR A 868 30.85 13.39 6.06
N VAL A 869 31.63 13.42 4.98
CA VAL A 869 31.49 14.37 3.87
C VAL A 869 31.14 13.60 2.60
N PHE A 870 29.90 13.70 2.13
CA PHE A 870 29.52 13.27 0.79
C PHE A 870 29.87 14.35 -0.24
N ARG A 871 30.45 13.94 -1.38
CA ARG A 871 30.57 14.77 -2.59
C ARG A 871 29.79 14.09 -3.72
N LEU A 872 28.91 14.84 -4.36
CA LEU A 872 28.10 14.42 -5.49
C LEU A 872 28.46 15.32 -6.69
N PRO A 873 29.48 14.97 -7.51
CA PRO A 873 29.85 15.75 -8.68
C PRO A 873 28.67 15.91 -9.64
N LEU A 874 28.33 17.15 -10.02
CA LEU A 874 27.15 17.43 -10.83
C LEU A 874 27.31 16.86 -12.24
N ARG A 875 26.31 16.12 -12.72
CA ARG A 875 26.29 15.50 -14.04
C ARG A 875 26.36 16.55 -15.16
N THR A 876 27.49 16.57 -15.88
CA THR A 876 27.71 17.43 -17.04
C THR A 876 26.96 16.91 -18.28
N LEU A 877 26.87 17.72 -19.33
CA LEU A 877 26.24 17.29 -20.60
C LEU A 877 26.98 16.11 -21.26
N GLU A 878 28.29 15.99 -21.01
CA GLU A 878 29.11 14.91 -21.54
C GLU A 878 28.90 13.61 -20.75
N THR A 879 28.97 13.65 -19.42
CA THR A 879 28.71 12.45 -18.60
C THR A 879 27.24 12.01 -18.71
N ALA A 880 26.29 12.93 -18.85
CA ALA A 880 24.88 12.60 -19.09
C ALA A 880 24.64 11.78 -20.37
N ARG A 881 25.40 12.01 -21.44
CA ARG A 881 25.30 11.24 -22.70
C ARG A 881 25.87 9.83 -22.57
N LEU A 882 26.70 9.58 -21.56
CA LEU A 882 27.31 8.30 -21.27
C LEU A 882 26.58 7.56 -20.12
N SER A 883 25.62 8.18 -19.44
CA SER A 883 24.91 7.58 -18.31
C SER A 883 23.77 6.67 -18.78
N GLU A 884 23.89 5.38 -18.50
CA GLU A 884 22.81 4.40 -18.67
C GLU A 884 21.69 4.59 -17.63
N ILE A 885 22.03 5.18 -16.48
CA ILE A 885 21.13 5.43 -15.36
C ILE A 885 20.16 6.57 -15.69
N PHE A 886 20.66 7.65 -16.29
CA PHE A 886 19.89 8.86 -16.57
C PHE A 886 19.95 9.29 -18.06
N PRO A 887 19.33 8.50 -18.98
CA PRO A 887 19.55 8.61 -20.43
C PRO A 887 18.94 9.86 -21.09
N ALA A 888 18.19 10.68 -20.37
CA ALA A 888 17.49 11.86 -20.91
C ALA A 888 18.42 13.03 -21.30
N ALA A 889 19.75 12.86 -21.20
CA ALA A 889 20.79 13.83 -21.56
C ALA A 889 20.64 15.23 -20.94
N LYS A 890 19.86 15.37 -19.86
CA LYS A 890 19.67 16.61 -19.11
C LYS A 890 20.82 16.78 -18.10
N PRO A 891 21.72 17.76 -18.28
CA PRO A 891 22.74 18.06 -17.27
C PRO A 891 22.09 18.70 -16.05
N LEU A 892 22.81 18.67 -14.92
CA LEU A 892 22.47 19.42 -13.72
C LEU A 892 23.60 20.41 -13.43
N ASN A 893 23.26 21.65 -13.06
CA ASN A 893 24.21 22.70 -12.75
C ASN A 893 23.91 23.34 -11.38
N SER A 894 24.84 24.15 -10.89
CA SER A 894 24.71 24.81 -9.58
C SER A 894 23.52 25.75 -9.45
N ASP A 895 22.99 26.31 -10.54
CA ASP A 895 21.80 27.16 -10.47
C ASP A 895 20.50 26.34 -10.38
N ASP A 896 20.50 25.08 -10.85
CA ASP A 896 19.41 24.13 -10.59
C ASP A 896 19.47 23.60 -9.14
N ILE A 897 20.67 23.34 -8.60
CA ILE A 897 20.84 23.07 -7.16
C ILE A 897 20.37 24.26 -6.31
N TYR A 898 20.64 25.49 -6.74
CA TYR A 898 20.20 26.70 -6.03
C TYR A 898 18.67 26.89 -6.05
N LYS A 899 17.97 26.50 -7.12
CA LYS A 899 16.48 26.43 -7.14
C LYS A 899 15.97 25.38 -6.17
N LEU A 900 16.53 24.17 -6.23
CA LEU A 900 16.19 23.07 -5.32
C LEU A 900 16.45 23.43 -3.85
N PHE A 901 17.48 24.23 -3.55
CA PHE A 901 17.72 24.78 -2.21
C PHE A 901 16.66 25.81 -1.76
N LYS A 902 16.03 26.54 -2.69
CA LYS A 902 14.90 27.44 -2.36
C LYS A 902 13.63 26.66 -2.11
N GLU A 903 13.28 25.73 -3.01
CA GLU A 903 12.15 24.81 -2.82
C GLU A 903 12.28 24.05 -1.48
N PHE A 904 13.47 23.56 -1.14
CA PHE A 904 13.71 22.84 0.11
C PHE A 904 13.70 23.73 1.36
N ALA A 905 13.98 25.03 1.22
CA ALA A 905 13.94 25.98 2.32
C ALA A 905 12.52 26.33 2.80
N GLU A 906 11.50 26.03 1.98
CA GLU A 906 10.09 26.22 2.33
C GLU A 906 9.64 25.10 3.30
N ASP A 907 9.89 23.82 2.98
CA ASP A 907 9.60 22.66 3.85
C ASP A 907 10.47 22.60 5.13
N LEU A 908 11.68 23.19 5.11
CA LEU A 908 12.76 22.85 6.04
C LEU A 908 12.44 23.07 7.53
N ALA A 909 11.56 24.01 7.85
CA ALA A 909 11.13 24.28 9.22
C ALA A 909 10.19 23.20 9.77
N GLU A 910 9.33 22.63 8.92
CA GLU A 910 8.38 21.57 9.30
C GLU A 910 9.08 20.21 9.38
N ILE A 911 10.01 19.94 8.46
CA ILE A 911 10.85 18.72 8.48
C ILE A 911 11.52 18.54 9.85
N LEU A 912 12.08 19.62 10.43
CA LEU A 912 12.79 19.60 11.72
C LEU A 912 11.92 19.23 12.94
N LEU A 913 10.59 19.23 12.83
CA LEU A 913 9.69 18.94 13.96
C LEU A 913 9.72 17.48 14.43
N PHE A 914 9.95 16.54 13.49
CA PHE A 914 9.83 15.09 13.75
C PHE A 914 11.14 14.31 13.62
N LEU A 915 12.23 14.97 13.23
CA LEU A 915 13.60 14.48 13.36
C LEU A 915 13.95 14.24 14.83
N SER A 916 14.85 13.29 15.08
CA SER A 916 15.12 12.79 16.43
C SER A 916 16.57 13.00 16.90
N SER A 917 17.50 13.15 15.95
CA SER A 917 18.92 13.50 16.16
C SER A 917 19.23 14.92 15.70
N VAL A 918 18.80 15.26 14.47
CA VAL A 918 19.22 16.46 13.74
C VAL A 918 18.53 17.70 14.32
N LYS A 919 19.34 18.67 14.74
CA LYS A 919 18.93 19.93 15.38
C LYS A 919 19.26 21.17 14.58
N THR A 920 20.06 21.05 13.53
CA THR A 920 20.41 22.18 12.65
C THR A 920 20.64 21.69 11.23
N ILE A 921 19.97 22.34 10.27
CA ILE A 921 20.20 22.13 8.85
C ILE A 921 20.61 23.47 8.23
N GLN A 922 21.81 23.51 7.64
CA GLN A 922 22.36 24.70 6.98
C GLN A 922 22.45 24.48 5.46
N LEU A 923 22.05 25.49 4.68
CA LEU A 923 22.28 25.57 3.23
C LEU A 923 23.33 26.65 2.94
N SER A 924 24.24 26.41 2.00
CA SER A 924 25.31 27.36 1.66
C SER A 924 25.77 27.25 0.22
N GLU A 925 26.28 28.34 -0.34
CA GLU A 925 27.02 28.31 -1.60
C GLU A 925 28.52 28.47 -1.35
N LEU A 926 29.32 27.73 -2.10
CA LEU A 926 30.78 27.87 -2.11
C LEU A 926 31.19 28.40 -3.48
N GLY A 927 31.58 29.67 -3.51
CA GLY A 927 31.89 30.40 -4.73
C GLY A 927 33.13 29.88 -5.47
N THR A 928 33.27 30.27 -6.74
CA THR A 928 34.46 30.00 -7.55
C THR A 928 35.74 30.66 -7.02
N ASP A 929 35.60 31.67 -6.16
CA ASP A 929 36.65 32.32 -5.36
C ASP A 929 37.05 31.51 -4.12
N GLY A 930 36.36 30.41 -3.81
CA GLY A 930 36.55 29.63 -2.59
C GLY A 930 35.84 30.19 -1.35
N LYS A 931 35.01 31.23 -1.48
CA LYS A 931 34.27 31.81 -0.37
C LYS A 931 32.99 31.03 -0.09
N LEU A 932 32.86 30.52 1.14
CA LEU A 932 31.62 29.91 1.62
C LEU A 932 30.65 31.00 2.12
N THR A 933 29.39 30.96 1.67
CA THR A 933 28.32 31.88 2.05
C THR A 933 27.10 31.11 2.55
N LYS A 934 26.61 31.45 3.75
CA LYS A 934 25.36 30.89 4.29
C LYS A 934 24.18 31.55 3.57
N VAL A 935 23.27 30.75 3.02
CA VAL A 935 22.06 31.24 2.32
C VAL A 935 20.77 30.94 3.10
N PHE A 936 20.79 29.87 3.90
CA PHE A 936 19.68 29.51 4.79
C PHE A 936 20.22 28.69 5.96
N GLU A 937 19.58 28.80 7.11
CA GLU A 937 19.81 27.93 8.26
C GLU A 937 18.53 27.82 9.07
N THR A 938 18.20 26.61 9.49
CA THR A 938 17.09 26.35 10.41
C THR A 938 17.54 25.42 11.52
N SER A 939 17.00 25.63 12.72
CA SER A 939 17.45 24.98 13.95
C SER A 939 16.31 24.72 14.91
N SER A 940 16.32 23.56 15.57
CA SER A 940 15.35 23.18 16.59
C SER A 940 15.96 23.24 17.98
N THR A 941 15.20 23.80 18.92
CA THR A 941 15.52 23.78 20.36
C THR A 941 14.30 23.23 21.11
N ILE A 942 14.52 22.23 21.96
CA ILE A 942 13.45 21.42 22.56
C ILE A 942 13.45 21.60 24.08
N SER A 943 12.28 21.73 24.69
CA SER A 943 12.10 21.98 26.13
C SER A 943 12.62 20.86 27.03
N ASP A 944 12.43 19.60 26.62
CA ASP A 944 13.11 18.43 27.19
C ASP A 944 13.82 17.64 26.08
N PRO A 945 15.12 17.88 25.84
CA PRO A 945 15.90 17.11 24.87
C PRO A 945 15.97 15.60 25.18
N SER A 946 15.62 15.19 26.40
CA SER A 946 15.58 13.78 26.81
C SER A 946 14.34 13.06 26.27
N ALA A 947 13.26 13.78 25.94
CA ALA A 947 12.02 13.19 25.42
C ALA A 947 12.26 12.44 24.10
N CYS A 948 12.97 13.05 23.15
CA CYS A 948 13.37 12.41 21.89
C CYS A 948 14.24 11.15 22.12
N ILE A 949 15.07 11.15 23.17
CA ILE A 949 15.95 10.03 23.52
C ILE A 949 15.12 8.88 24.14
N ARG A 950 14.18 9.18 25.04
CA ARG A 950 13.23 8.21 25.61
C ARG A 950 12.37 7.58 24.51
N PHE A 951 11.76 8.42 23.66
CA PHE A 951 10.95 7.98 22.53
C PHE A 951 11.71 7.02 21.60
N ARG A 952 12.93 7.40 21.19
CA ARG A 952 13.83 6.54 20.40
C ARG A 952 14.14 5.22 21.12
N GLY A 953 14.43 5.26 22.41
CA GLY A 953 14.76 4.07 23.21
C GLY A 953 13.63 3.03 23.17
N GLU A 954 12.39 3.47 23.36
CA GLU A 954 11.21 2.60 23.26
C GLU A 954 10.95 2.12 21.83
N CYS A 955 11.15 2.97 20.81
CA CYS A 955 11.09 2.54 19.40
C CYS A 955 12.07 1.39 19.11
N GLN A 956 13.33 1.53 19.55
CA GLN A 956 14.36 0.50 19.40
C GLN A 956 14.05 -0.78 20.19
N LYS A 957 13.33 -0.68 21.31
CA LYS A 957 13.01 -1.80 22.21
C LYS A 957 11.86 -2.64 21.64
N ILE A 958 10.70 -2.02 21.36
CA ILE A 958 9.55 -2.71 20.76
C ILE A 958 9.92 -3.23 19.36
N GLY A 959 10.71 -2.45 18.61
CA GLY A 959 11.17 -2.82 17.29
C GLY A 959 12.07 -4.06 17.25
N ARG A 960 12.91 -4.31 18.27
CA ARG A 960 13.69 -5.56 18.38
C ARG A 960 12.81 -6.77 18.68
N GLN A 961 11.67 -6.56 19.32
CA GLN A 961 10.71 -7.63 19.65
C GLN A 961 9.82 -8.00 18.46
N LEU A 962 9.47 -7.03 17.61
CA LEU A 962 8.66 -7.22 16.40
C LEU A 962 9.25 -8.17 15.35
N VAL A 963 10.57 -8.42 15.39
CA VAL A 963 11.27 -9.32 14.45
C VAL A 963 11.33 -10.77 14.99
N GLN A 964 10.85 -11.01 16.21
CA GLN A 964 10.85 -12.33 16.85
C GLN A 964 9.58 -13.11 16.47
N LYS A 965 9.70 -14.43 16.23
CA LYS A 965 8.56 -15.28 15.80
C LYS A 965 7.41 -15.34 16.81
N ASP A 966 7.72 -15.16 18.10
CA ASP A 966 6.77 -15.23 19.22
C ASP A 966 6.36 -13.82 19.72
N PHE A 967 6.30 -12.83 18.82
CA PHE A 967 5.92 -11.45 19.13
C PHE A 967 4.51 -11.34 19.75
N ASP A 968 4.39 -10.84 20.98
CA ASP A 968 3.09 -10.54 21.63
C ASP A 968 2.50 -9.23 21.08
N PRO A 969 1.33 -9.25 20.39
CA PRO A 969 0.68 -8.05 19.88
C PRO A 969 0.35 -7.01 20.96
N LYS A 970 0.29 -7.38 22.24
CA LYS A 970 0.11 -6.43 23.35
C LYS A 970 1.25 -5.41 23.46
N LEU A 971 2.44 -5.69 22.93
CA LEU A 971 3.54 -4.73 22.88
C LEU A 971 3.24 -3.54 21.93
N LEU A 972 2.34 -3.70 20.95
CA LEU A 972 1.83 -2.57 20.16
C LEU A 972 0.74 -1.76 20.88
N HIS A 973 0.32 -2.16 22.08
CA HIS A 973 -0.69 -1.49 22.90
C HIS A 973 -0.06 -0.72 24.09
N SER A 974 1.23 -0.90 24.37
CA SER A 974 1.98 -0.05 25.31
C SER A 974 2.35 1.27 24.64
N CYS A 975 1.38 2.19 24.63
CA CYS A 975 1.54 3.54 24.11
C CYS A 975 2.69 4.27 24.83
N THR A 976 3.80 4.51 24.12
CA THR A 976 4.81 5.48 24.58
C THR A 976 4.47 6.81 23.93
N GLN A 977 4.00 7.77 24.72
CA GLN A 977 3.73 9.13 24.24
C GLN A 977 4.70 10.11 24.89
N GLU A 978 5.40 10.88 24.06
CA GLU A 978 6.31 11.94 24.48
C GLU A 978 5.81 13.26 23.89
N VAL A 979 5.64 14.28 24.74
CA VAL A 979 5.12 15.59 24.35
C VAL A 979 6.06 16.67 24.85
N TYR A 980 6.52 17.54 23.95
CA TYR A 980 7.49 18.59 24.25
C TYR A 980 7.24 19.84 23.42
N GLU A 981 7.73 20.99 23.92
CA GLU A 981 7.74 22.22 23.14
C GLU A 981 9.02 22.26 22.29
N ALA A 982 8.86 22.45 20.98
CA ALA A 982 9.94 22.69 20.04
C ALA A 982 9.87 24.14 19.54
N THR A 983 10.93 24.92 19.74
CA THR A 983 11.12 26.22 19.09
C THR A 983 11.99 26.03 17.86
N ILE A 984 11.43 26.28 16.68
CA ILE A 984 12.14 26.27 15.39
C ILE A 984 12.52 27.71 15.05
N SER A 985 13.83 27.96 14.90
CA SER A 985 14.38 29.26 14.53
C SER A 985 15.10 29.16 13.19
N THR A 986 14.73 30.07 12.27
CA THR A 986 15.10 30.02 10.85
C THR A 986 15.65 31.37 10.41
N HIS A 987 16.81 31.38 9.75
CA HIS A 987 17.49 32.55 9.20
C HIS A 987 17.60 32.42 7.68
N ASN A 988 16.85 33.26 6.96
CA ASN A 988 16.72 33.20 5.50
C ASN A 988 17.51 34.34 4.83
N SER A 989 18.46 34.01 3.97
CA SER A 989 19.28 34.97 3.21
C SER A 989 19.15 34.79 1.69
N PHE A 990 18.06 34.16 1.23
CA PHE A 990 17.64 34.19 -0.18
C PHE A 990 16.92 35.49 -0.58
N LEU A 991 16.50 36.29 0.41
CA LEU A 991 15.83 37.57 0.28
C LEU A 991 16.84 38.74 0.21
N GLN A 992 16.40 39.90 -0.28
CA GLN A 992 17.27 41.10 -0.38
C GLN A 992 17.65 41.69 0.99
N GLU A 993 16.76 41.56 1.97
CA GLU A 993 17.04 41.79 3.38
C GLU A 993 16.92 40.43 4.10
N PRO A 994 17.92 40.00 4.90
CA PRO A 994 17.84 38.73 5.60
C PRO A 994 16.72 38.71 6.64
N ASP A 995 15.86 37.69 6.56
CA ASP A 995 14.76 37.48 7.51
C ASP A 995 15.18 36.47 8.59
N SER A 996 14.59 36.57 9.78
CA SER A 996 14.87 35.71 10.93
C SER A 996 13.58 35.44 11.70
N THR A 997 12.96 34.31 11.41
CA THR A 997 11.68 33.88 12.00
C THR A 997 11.92 32.87 13.12
N SER A 998 11.00 32.84 14.09
CA SER A 998 10.99 31.84 15.15
C SER A 998 9.55 31.42 15.44
N SER A 999 9.32 30.12 15.52
CA SER A 999 8.00 29.51 15.72
C SER A 999 8.06 28.49 16.86
N LYS A 1000 6.96 28.38 17.61
CA LYS A 1000 6.82 27.49 18.77
C LYS A 1000 5.75 26.45 18.46
N TRP A 1001 6.10 25.18 18.65
CA TRP A 1001 5.29 24.01 18.32
C TRP A 1001 5.18 23.10 19.53
N ILE A 1002 4.00 22.51 19.72
CA ILE A 1002 3.83 21.37 20.63
C ILE A 1002 3.96 20.11 19.77
N VAL A 1003 5.07 19.39 19.94
CA VAL A 1003 5.31 18.13 19.23
C VAL A 1003 4.89 17.00 20.14
N ALA A 1004 3.98 16.14 19.65
CA ALA A 1004 3.58 14.90 20.29
C ALA A 1004 4.03 13.73 19.40
N GLN A 1005 4.80 12.81 19.95
CA GLN A 1005 5.21 11.58 19.28
C GLN A 1005 4.60 10.38 20.03
N GLN A 1006 4.02 9.42 19.30
CA GLN A 1006 3.34 8.27 19.87
C GLN A 1006 3.82 6.96 19.24
N LEU A 1007 4.21 5.99 20.06
CA LEU A 1007 4.59 4.65 19.63
C LEU A 1007 3.48 3.66 19.94
N GLY A 1008 3.01 2.94 18.92
CA GLY A 1008 1.93 1.95 19.07
C GLY A 1008 0.52 2.54 19.04
N LEU A 1009 -0.47 1.65 18.98
CA LEU A 1009 -1.88 2.02 18.89
C LEU A 1009 -2.43 2.40 20.28
N PRO A 1010 -3.25 3.48 20.38
CA PRO A 1010 -3.97 3.76 21.60
C PRO A 1010 -5.01 2.65 21.76
N ALA A 1011 -4.91 1.87 22.85
CA ALA A 1011 -5.49 0.52 22.92
C ALA A 1011 -7.04 0.39 22.85
N ASP A 1012 -7.79 1.46 22.55
CA ASP A 1012 -9.23 1.45 22.24
C ASP A 1012 -9.51 1.22 20.74
N SER A 1013 -8.48 1.32 19.89
CA SER A 1013 -8.55 1.13 18.44
C SER A 1013 -8.98 -0.28 18.00
N ALA A 1014 -9.09 -1.22 18.94
CA ALA A 1014 -9.71 -2.54 18.74
C ALA A 1014 -11.20 -2.47 18.30
N SER A 1015 -11.83 -1.29 18.42
CA SER A 1015 -13.15 -0.98 17.87
C SER A 1015 -13.13 -0.41 16.44
N VAL A 1016 -12.01 0.18 16.03
CA VAL A 1016 -11.87 0.95 14.77
C VAL A 1016 -11.36 0.08 13.62
N ILE A 1017 -10.53 -0.92 13.90
CA ILE A 1017 -10.07 -1.91 12.92
C ILE A 1017 -11.02 -3.13 12.99
N PRO A 1018 -11.73 -3.51 11.91
CA PRO A 1018 -12.62 -4.66 11.92
C PRO A 1018 -11.92 -5.97 12.34
N SER A 1019 -12.64 -6.91 12.95
CA SER A 1019 -12.04 -8.18 13.41
C SER A 1019 -11.43 -9.03 12.27
N LYS A 1020 -11.95 -8.90 11.05
CA LYS A 1020 -11.36 -9.45 9.81
C LYS A 1020 -10.04 -8.79 9.42
N ASP A 1021 -9.79 -7.55 9.85
CA ASP A 1021 -8.57 -6.80 9.57
C ASP A 1021 -7.58 -6.88 10.74
N GLN A 1022 -8.03 -7.09 11.98
CA GLN A 1022 -7.16 -7.50 13.10
C GLN A 1022 -6.57 -8.90 12.89
N SER A 1023 -7.38 -9.85 12.40
CA SER A 1023 -6.90 -11.18 12.01
C SER A 1023 -5.99 -11.15 10.78
N LYS A 1024 -6.23 -10.24 9.81
CA LYS A 1024 -5.24 -9.93 8.77
C LYS A 1024 -3.99 -9.24 9.34
N LEU A 1025 -4.08 -8.38 10.36
CA LEU A 1025 -2.90 -7.77 10.99
C LEU A 1025 -1.99 -8.85 11.58
N GLY A 1026 -2.55 -9.73 12.42
CA GLY A 1026 -1.83 -10.87 12.99
C GLY A 1026 -1.28 -11.82 11.93
N TYR A 1027 -2.04 -12.08 10.86
CA TYR A 1027 -1.60 -12.87 9.71
C TYR A 1027 -0.48 -12.18 8.89
N ALA A 1028 -0.58 -10.87 8.65
CA ALA A 1028 0.42 -10.10 7.91
C ALA A 1028 1.72 -9.95 8.69
N VAL A 1029 1.65 -9.72 10.00
CA VAL A 1029 2.81 -9.69 10.90
C VAL A 1029 3.47 -11.08 10.97
N SER A 1030 2.70 -12.15 11.23
CA SER A 1030 3.26 -13.52 11.30
C SER A 1030 3.78 -14.07 9.97
N ASN A 1031 3.33 -13.56 8.82
CA ASN A 1031 3.88 -13.89 7.50
C ASN A 1031 4.95 -12.88 7.00
N GLY A 1032 5.33 -11.87 7.79
CA GLY A 1032 6.33 -10.87 7.42
C GLY A 1032 5.91 -9.90 6.30
N GLU A 1033 4.60 -9.77 6.04
CA GLU A 1033 4.05 -8.78 5.10
C GLU A 1033 4.09 -7.34 5.68
N TRP A 1034 4.11 -7.19 7.01
CA TRP A 1034 4.22 -5.91 7.70
C TRP A 1034 5.68 -5.56 8.02
N LYS A 1035 6.15 -4.36 7.65
CA LYS A 1035 7.58 -3.98 7.77
C LYS A 1035 7.89 -2.83 8.72
N ALA A 1036 6.99 -1.86 8.90
CA ALA A 1036 7.23 -0.65 9.69
C ALA A 1036 6.49 -0.62 11.03
N LEU A 1037 7.14 -0.07 12.07
CA LEU A 1037 6.49 0.30 13.33
C LEU A 1037 5.47 1.44 13.11
N PRO A 1038 4.30 1.41 13.75
CA PRO A 1038 3.48 2.61 13.94
C PRO A 1038 4.15 3.55 14.96
N LYS A 1039 4.69 4.65 14.43
CA LYS A 1039 5.22 5.86 15.09
C LYS A 1039 4.38 7.06 14.61
#